data_AF-I1QUV1-F1
#
_entry.id   AF-I1QUV1-F1
#
_cell.length_a   1.000
_cell.length_b   1.000
_cell.length_c   1.000
_cell.angle_alpha   90.00
_cell.angle_beta   90.00
_cell.angle_gamma   90.00
#
_symmetry.space_group_name_H-M   'P 1'
#
loop_
_entity.id
_entity.type
_entity.pdbx_description
1 polymer ?
#
loop_
_entity_poly.entity_id
_entity_poly.type
_entity_poly.pdbx_seq_one_letter_code
_entity_poly.pdbx_strand_id
1 'polypeptide(L)'
;MAAAAVSSLLAPSGSCYSPGCHSCWGPGPGGGRRLPSPRRRPITAAARPTWAVPRRSRLEWGRVEAQNSGARTSCRAALQWLSSTARSHVNVGYGSPLVFPGLTKPGSSRCLCVVGMVGNAGNQVGDDSDDGIKVTNEKLRAVIRKSKEVLEIHRNLLEKISASERKKITSIIEDSSIYNEQDPFGQRDSSFYHLDEVPDDDEFSYDLQMYLDRRPDQSEVVATQDYEAQLSQISEMGQSVAEGTSDDPSASAAVDLINIILVAAECAPWSKTGGLGDVAGALPKALARRGHRVMVVVPMYKNYAEPQQLGEPRRYQVAGQDMEVIYYHAYIDGVDFVFIDNPIFHHVENDIYGGDQTDILKRMVLLCKAAIEVPWYVPCGGYCYGDGNLVFLANDWHTALLPVYLKAYYHDNGFMIYARSVLVIHNIAHQGRGPLDDFSYLDLPVDYMDLFKLYDPFGGDHLNIFAAGIKAADRLLTVSHGYAWELKTAEGGWGLHGIINESDWKFQGIVNGIDTTDWNPRCDIHLKSDGYTNYSLETVQAGKQQCKAALQKELGLPVRGDVPVIAFIGRLDHQKGVDLIAEAMPWIAGQDVQLIMLGTGRQDLEDTLRRLESQHYDRVRGWVGFSIRLAHRMTAGADILLMPSRFEPCGLNQLYAMMYGTVPVVHAVGGLRDTVEHYNPYEESGLGWTFEKAEANRLIDALGHCLNTYRNYRTSWEGLQKRGMMQDLSWDNAAKLYEEVLLAAKYQW
;
A
#
# COMPACT_ATOMS: atom_id res chain seq x y z
N MET A 1 1.99 -16.40 -33.07
CA MET A 1 1.63 -17.20 -34.28
C MET A 1 0.21 -17.72 -34.13
N ALA A 2 -0.45 -18.10 -35.23
CA ALA A 2 -1.90 -18.35 -35.23
C ALA A 2 -2.28 -19.85 -35.10
N ALA A 3 -3.40 -20.10 -34.42
CA ALA A 3 -4.28 -21.25 -34.68
C ALA A 3 -5.69 -20.89 -34.21
N ALA A 4 -6.69 -20.99 -35.09
CA ALA A 4 -8.09 -20.73 -34.77
C ALA A 4 -8.99 -21.75 -35.48
N ALA A 5 -10.10 -22.09 -34.81
CA ALA A 5 -11.31 -22.76 -35.33
C ALA A 5 -11.16 -24.07 -36.14
N VAL A 6 -11.69 -25.16 -35.56
CA VAL A 6 -12.71 -26.01 -36.22
C VAL A 6 -13.80 -26.32 -35.19
N SER A 7 -15.07 -26.41 -35.60
CA SER A 7 -16.18 -26.86 -34.75
C SER A 7 -17.28 -27.53 -35.58
N SER A 8 -18.03 -28.44 -34.94
CA SER A 8 -19.19 -29.22 -35.47
C SER A 8 -18.82 -30.25 -36.56
N LEU A 9 -19.31 -31.50 -36.58
CA LEU A 9 -20.71 -31.94 -36.73
C LEU A 9 -20.81 -33.49 -36.65
N LEU A 10 -22.04 -33.99 -36.39
CA LEU A 10 -22.56 -35.36 -36.63
C LEU A 10 -22.17 -36.55 -35.70
N ALA A 11 -23.13 -37.48 -35.61
CA ALA A 11 -23.13 -38.75 -34.86
C ALA A 11 -24.02 -39.78 -35.64
N PRO A 12 -24.42 -40.95 -35.09
CA PRO A 12 -23.60 -42.16 -34.98
C PRO A 12 -24.22 -43.41 -35.65
N SER A 13 -23.44 -44.46 -35.95
CA SER A 13 -23.98 -45.75 -36.45
C SER A 13 -23.02 -46.96 -36.35
N GLY A 14 -23.56 -48.13 -35.95
CA GLY A 14 -22.95 -49.48 -36.08
C GLY A 14 -21.94 -49.88 -34.98
N SER A 15 -21.96 -51.03 -34.28
CA SER A 15 -22.32 -52.44 -34.61
C SER A 15 -21.27 -53.13 -35.52
N CYS A 16 -20.64 -54.27 -35.22
CA CYS A 16 -20.84 -55.32 -34.19
C CYS A 16 -19.48 -55.97 -33.78
N TYR A 17 -19.44 -56.81 -32.73
CA TYR A 17 -19.04 -58.24 -32.81
C TYR A 17 -19.11 -58.98 -31.45
N SER A 18 -19.38 -60.29 -31.48
CA SER A 18 -19.29 -61.24 -30.35
C SER A 18 -19.15 -62.67 -30.91
N PRO A 19 -18.45 -63.59 -30.24
CA PRO A 19 -19.12 -64.64 -29.44
C PRO A 19 -18.38 -64.99 -28.13
N GLY A 20 -18.88 -65.80 -27.18
CA GLY A 20 -20.19 -66.45 -27.03
C GLY A 20 -20.08 -67.93 -26.60
N CYS A 21 -20.67 -68.33 -25.45
CA CYS A 21 -20.89 -69.75 -25.10
C CYS A 21 -21.96 -69.99 -23.98
N HIS A 22 -22.49 -71.21 -23.96
CA HIS A 22 -23.63 -71.80 -23.18
C HIS A 22 -23.32 -72.07 -21.68
N SER A 23 -24.21 -72.41 -20.71
CA SER A 23 -25.69 -72.35 -20.46
C SER A 23 -25.99 -72.90 -19.00
N CYS A 24 -27.15 -73.36 -18.44
CA CYS A 24 -28.56 -73.62 -18.84
C CYS A 24 -29.50 -73.91 -17.59
N TRP A 25 -30.84 -73.84 -17.75
CA TRP A 25 -31.95 -74.51 -16.99
C TRP A 25 -32.37 -74.11 -15.53
N GLY A 26 -33.65 -74.42 -15.22
CA GLY A 26 -34.38 -74.31 -13.93
C GLY A 26 -35.75 -75.06 -14.00
N PRO A 27 -36.56 -75.17 -12.92
CA PRO A 27 -37.97 -74.69 -12.98
C PRO A 27 -38.64 -74.25 -11.63
N GLY A 28 -39.87 -73.70 -11.70
CA GLY A 28 -40.78 -73.34 -10.56
C GLY A 28 -41.84 -74.42 -10.22
N PRO A 29 -43.10 -74.12 -9.78
CA PRO A 29 -43.88 -72.85 -9.67
C PRO A 29 -44.42 -72.55 -8.22
N GLY A 30 -45.35 -71.62 -7.88
CA GLY A 30 -45.92 -70.44 -8.58
C GLY A 30 -47.47 -70.25 -8.49
N GLY A 31 -47.99 -69.39 -7.57
CA GLY A 31 -49.41 -68.91 -7.54
C GLY A 31 -49.77 -68.06 -6.28
N GLY A 32 -50.78 -67.15 -6.25
CA GLY A 32 -51.59 -66.55 -7.34
C GLY A 32 -52.76 -65.61 -6.88
N ARG A 33 -53.04 -64.53 -7.66
CA ARG A 33 -54.23 -63.60 -7.64
C ARG A 33 -54.37 -62.58 -6.46
N ARG A 34 -55.29 -61.58 -6.50
CA ARG A 34 -55.35 -60.32 -7.32
C ARG A 34 -56.53 -59.37 -6.90
N LEU A 35 -56.25 -58.16 -6.34
CA LEU A 35 -56.99 -56.86 -6.43
C LEU A 35 -58.51 -56.77 -6.01
N PRO A 36 -59.20 -55.59 -5.92
CA PRO A 36 -58.82 -54.16 -6.05
C PRO A 36 -59.23 -53.22 -4.86
N SER A 37 -59.35 -51.90 -5.10
CA SER A 37 -59.56 -50.75 -4.16
C SER A 37 -61.06 -50.23 -4.16
N PRO A 38 -61.54 -49.08 -3.57
CA PRO A 38 -60.91 -47.74 -3.38
C PRO A 38 -61.29 -46.84 -2.15
N ARG A 39 -60.80 -45.59 -2.19
CA ARG A 39 -60.82 -44.42 -1.25
C ARG A 39 -62.15 -43.97 -0.58
N ARG A 40 -62.05 -43.41 0.65
CA ARG A 40 -62.49 -42.02 1.06
C ARG A 40 -61.96 -41.60 2.46
N ARG A 41 -62.02 -40.30 2.80
CA ARG A 41 -61.67 -39.62 4.09
C ARG A 41 -62.99 -39.24 4.85
N PRO A 42 -63.08 -38.52 6.03
CA PRO A 42 -62.04 -37.79 6.82
C PRO A 42 -62.17 -37.78 8.39
N ILE A 43 -61.28 -37.03 9.09
CA ILE A 43 -61.27 -36.54 10.52
C ILE A 43 -61.38 -37.64 11.62
N THR A 44 -60.58 -37.71 12.71
CA THR A 44 -60.03 -36.70 13.65
C THR A 44 -58.61 -37.03 14.13
N ALA A 45 -57.86 -36.02 14.60
CA ALA A 45 -56.58 -36.20 15.29
C ALA A 45 -56.52 -35.33 16.56
N ALA A 46 -55.87 -35.83 17.62
CA ALA A 46 -55.72 -35.14 18.90
C ALA A 46 -54.32 -35.35 19.52
N ALA A 47 -53.85 -34.35 20.26
CA ALA A 47 -52.71 -34.35 21.18
C ALA A 47 -51.33 -34.85 20.67
N ARG A 48 -50.44 -33.90 20.35
CA ARG A 48 -49.01 -33.97 20.72
C ARG A 48 -48.70 -32.81 21.68
N PRO A 49 -47.83 -32.98 22.69
CA PRO A 49 -47.34 -31.86 23.51
C PRO A 49 -46.44 -30.91 22.69
N THR A 50 -46.41 -29.65 23.09
CA THR A 50 -45.61 -28.58 22.45
C THR A 50 -44.50 -28.08 23.37
N TRP A 51 -43.32 -27.82 22.80
CA TRP A 51 -42.40 -26.80 23.29
C TRP A 51 -42.00 -25.88 22.12
N ALA A 52 -41.90 -24.59 22.39
CA ALA A 52 -41.97 -23.55 21.36
C ALA A 52 -40.61 -23.00 20.95
N VAL A 53 -40.47 -22.68 19.66
CA VAL A 53 -39.36 -21.88 19.11
C VAL A 53 -39.88 -20.46 18.84
N PRO A 54 -39.29 -19.40 19.43
CA PRO A 54 -39.69 -18.03 19.13
C PRO A 54 -39.40 -17.66 17.66
N ARG A 55 -40.44 -17.36 16.88
CA ARG A 55 -40.27 -16.70 15.58
C ARG A 55 -40.16 -15.19 15.77
N ARG A 56 -39.30 -14.55 14.95
CA ARG A 56 -39.04 -13.11 14.94
C ARG A 56 -40.34 -12.29 14.94
N SER A 57 -40.45 -11.35 15.88
CA SER A 57 -41.43 -10.27 15.79
C SER A 57 -41.06 -9.34 14.63
N ARG A 58 -42.06 -8.99 13.82
CA ARG A 58 -41.93 -8.00 12.75
C ARG A 58 -42.18 -6.63 13.37
N LEU A 59 -41.12 -5.97 13.87
CA LEU A 59 -41.25 -4.61 14.40
C LEU A 59 -41.54 -3.62 13.27
N GLU A 60 -42.41 -2.66 13.57
CA GLU A 60 -42.91 -1.67 12.64
C GLU A 60 -41.95 -0.49 12.53
N TRP A 61 -41.95 0.20 11.39
CA TRP A 61 -41.15 1.41 11.19
C TRP A 61 -41.76 2.60 11.96
N GLY A 62 -41.43 2.69 13.25
CA GLY A 62 -41.73 3.84 14.08
C GLY A 62 -41.06 5.09 13.53
N ARG A 63 -41.86 6.00 12.96
CA ARG A 63 -41.42 7.32 12.51
C ARG A 63 -40.95 8.13 13.73
N VAL A 64 -39.66 8.40 13.83
CA VAL A 64 -39.12 9.36 14.81
C VAL A 64 -39.52 10.76 14.37
N GLU A 65 -40.29 11.46 15.21
CA GLU A 65 -40.64 12.86 14.99
C GLU A 65 -39.49 13.77 15.45
N ALA A 66 -38.90 14.49 14.50
CA ALA A 66 -38.00 15.59 14.83
C ALA A 66 -38.83 16.77 15.34
N GLN A 67 -38.71 17.10 16.64
CA GLN A 67 -39.27 18.33 17.19
C GLN A 67 -38.49 19.53 16.64
N ASN A 68 -39.11 20.29 15.74
CA ASN A 68 -38.56 21.54 15.21
C ASN A 68 -39.57 22.68 15.41
N SER A 69 -39.18 23.72 16.14
CA SER A 69 -40.09 24.73 16.69
C SER A 69 -40.06 26.05 15.89
N GLY A 70 -41.05 26.22 15.02
CA GLY A 70 -41.26 27.44 14.23
C GLY A 70 -40.55 27.41 12.86
N ALA A 71 -40.99 28.15 11.84
CA ALA A 71 -42.16 29.05 11.78
C ALA A 71 -42.98 28.80 10.50
N ARG A 72 -44.21 29.33 10.46
CA ARG A 72 -45.14 29.16 9.33
C ARG A 72 -44.86 30.16 8.20
N THR A 73 -44.83 29.68 6.96
CA THR A 73 -45.51 30.37 5.83
C THR A 73 -45.94 29.35 4.78
N SER A 74 -46.93 29.68 3.95
CA SER A 74 -47.57 28.76 2.99
C SER A 74 -47.57 29.34 1.59
N CYS A 75 -47.41 28.51 0.55
CA CYS A 75 -48.19 28.67 -0.67
C CYS A 75 -48.38 27.35 -1.45
N ARG A 76 -49.30 27.37 -2.42
CA ARG A 76 -49.97 26.20 -3.03
C ARG A 76 -49.42 25.79 -4.42
N ALA A 77 -49.99 24.68 -4.94
CA ALA A 77 -49.97 24.11 -6.31
C ALA A 77 -48.77 23.18 -6.61
N ALA A 78 -48.92 21.93 -7.12
CA ALA A 78 -49.79 21.33 -8.16
C ALA A 78 -49.24 21.54 -9.59
N LEU A 79 -49.17 20.56 -10.51
CA LEU A 79 -49.61 19.15 -10.54
C LEU A 79 -48.80 18.31 -11.60
N GLN A 80 -49.07 16.99 -11.66
CA GLN A 80 -48.92 15.98 -12.76
C GLN A 80 -48.48 16.43 -14.21
N TRP A 81 -47.85 15.62 -15.10
CA TRP A 81 -47.57 14.16 -15.15
C TRP A 81 -46.49 13.77 -16.22
N LEU A 82 -45.92 12.56 -16.08
CA LEU A 82 -45.37 11.60 -17.09
C LEU A 82 -44.72 12.00 -18.46
N SER A 83 -43.44 11.60 -18.60
CA SER A 83 -42.93 10.51 -19.50
C SER A 83 -42.24 10.75 -20.87
N SER A 84 -41.32 9.80 -21.15
CA SER A 84 -40.81 9.27 -22.44
C SER A 84 -39.89 10.10 -23.35
N THR A 85 -38.59 9.82 -23.22
CA THR A 85 -37.74 9.14 -24.23
C THR A 85 -37.82 9.53 -25.72
N ALA A 86 -36.75 10.14 -26.24
CA ALA A 86 -36.21 9.86 -27.58
C ALA A 86 -34.70 10.20 -27.65
N ARG A 87 -33.94 9.49 -28.50
CA ARG A 87 -32.59 9.90 -28.95
C ARG A 87 -32.68 10.35 -30.41
N SER A 88 -31.94 11.37 -30.80
CA SER A 88 -31.46 11.52 -32.19
C SER A 88 -30.21 12.39 -32.28
N HIS A 89 -29.29 11.98 -33.14
CA HIS A 89 -27.96 12.56 -33.35
C HIS A 89 -27.96 13.82 -34.25
N VAL A 90 -26.83 14.53 -34.19
CA VAL A 90 -26.02 15.03 -35.34
C VAL A 90 -26.09 16.51 -35.79
N ASN A 91 -24.86 17.05 -35.93
CA ASN A 91 -24.34 18.19 -36.71
C ASN A 91 -24.59 19.67 -36.34
N VAL A 92 -23.49 20.27 -35.85
CA VAL A 92 -22.70 21.34 -36.50
C VAL A 92 -23.43 22.58 -37.05
N GLY A 93 -23.09 23.74 -36.48
CA GLY A 93 -23.29 25.07 -37.09
C GLY A 93 -22.43 26.14 -36.42
N TYR A 94 -21.42 26.67 -37.13
CA TYR A 94 -20.66 27.85 -36.70
C TYR A 94 -21.55 29.11 -36.75
N GLY A 95 -21.39 30.03 -35.78
CA GLY A 95 -22.22 31.25 -35.75
C GLY A 95 -21.86 32.26 -34.67
N SER A 96 -20.84 33.08 -34.90
CA SER A 96 -20.54 34.33 -34.18
C SER A 96 -20.02 35.36 -35.20
N PRO A 97 -20.01 36.68 -34.92
CA PRO A 97 -20.37 37.36 -33.67
C PRO A 97 -21.48 38.42 -33.84
N LEU A 98 -21.91 39.05 -32.74
CA LEU A 98 -22.54 40.39 -32.75
C LEU A 98 -22.02 41.23 -31.59
N VAL A 99 -21.58 42.46 -31.90
CA VAL A 99 -21.02 43.46 -30.98
C VAL A 99 -21.78 44.77 -31.19
N PHE A 100 -22.16 45.49 -30.12
CA PHE A 100 -22.25 46.96 -30.05
C PHE A 100 -22.60 47.43 -28.59
N PRO A 101 -22.46 48.72 -28.20
CA PRO A 101 -21.51 49.00 -27.12
C PRO A 101 -21.99 49.90 -25.96
N GLY A 102 -21.22 49.89 -24.87
CA GLY A 102 -20.59 51.10 -24.30
C GLY A 102 -21.43 52.16 -23.55
N LEU A 103 -21.06 52.41 -22.29
CA LEU A 103 -21.24 53.70 -21.60
C LEU A 103 -20.10 53.90 -20.57
N THR A 104 -19.90 55.12 -20.05
CA THR A 104 -18.56 55.56 -19.59
C THR A 104 -18.50 56.40 -18.31
N LYS A 105 -17.40 56.20 -17.54
CA LYS A 105 -16.73 57.17 -16.63
C LYS A 105 -17.50 57.61 -15.34
N PRO A 106 -16.84 58.29 -14.36
CA PRO A 106 -15.55 57.94 -13.74
C PRO A 106 -15.44 58.26 -12.21
N GLY A 107 -14.34 57.81 -11.58
CA GLY A 107 -13.45 58.72 -10.84
C GLY A 107 -13.35 58.62 -9.31
N SER A 108 -12.10 58.57 -8.81
CA SER A 108 -11.59 59.37 -7.67
C SER A 108 -10.13 59.00 -7.37
N SER A 109 -9.17 59.87 -7.73
CA SER A 109 -7.76 59.71 -7.39
C SER A 109 -7.37 60.64 -6.23
N ARG A 110 -6.60 60.14 -5.25
CA ARG A 110 -5.79 60.99 -4.36
C ARG A 110 -4.45 60.32 -4.01
N CYS A 111 -3.37 60.86 -4.55
CA CYS A 111 -2.03 60.68 -4.00
C CYS A 111 -1.80 61.66 -2.84
N LEU A 112 -0.86 61.36 -1.95
CA LEU A 112 -0.25 62.37 -1.07
C LEU A 112 1.16 61.92 -0.67
N CYS A 113 2.17 62.48 -1.33
CA CYS A 113 3.56 62.41 -0.87
C CYS A 113 3.87 63.66 -0.05
N VAL A 114 4.68 63.52 1.00
CA VAL A 114 5.36 64.64 1.67
C VAL A 114 6.83 64.25 1.84
N VAL A 115 7.74 65.21 1.66
CA VAL A 115 9.18 65.00 1.59
C VAL A 115 9.92 65.90 2.57
N GLY A 116 10.80 65.31 3.39
CA GLY A 116 12.14 65.86 3.59
C GLY A 116 12.51 66.55 4.92
N MET A 117 13.84 66.66 5.06
CA MET A 117 14.63 67.55 5.95
C MET A 117 14.76 67.22 7.45
N VAL A 118 15.79 66.42 7.74
CA VAL A 118 16.99 66.81 8.52
C VAL A 118 16.85 68.02 9.46
N GLY A 119 17.07 67.79 10.76
CA GLY A 119 17.36 68.82 11.76
C GLY A 119 18.31 68.25 12.84
N ASN A 120 19.32 69.02 13.25
CA ASN A 120 20.38 68.54 14.14
C ASN A 120 20.47 69.39 15.43
N ALA A 121 20.25 68.75 16.58
CA ALA A 121 20.58 69.25 17.91
C ALA A 121 20.60 68.07 18.89
N GLY A 122 21.53 68.03 19.83
CA GLY A 122 21.58 67.00 20.87
C GLY A 122 21.98 67.57 22.22
N ASN A 123 21.62 66.86 23.31
CA ASN A 123 22.34 67.00 24.58
C ASN A 123 22.16 65.77 25.51
N GLN A 124 23.29 65.13 25.81
CA GLN A 124 23.72 64.56 27.11
C GLN A 124 22.90 63.51 27.91
N VAL A 125 23.54 62.33 28.03
CA VAL A 125 23.86 61.58 29.28
C VAL A 125 22.81 60.65 29.91
N GLY A 126 23.29 59.48 30.37
CA GLY A 126 22.54 58.31 30.85
C GLY A 126 22.85 57.10 29.96
N ASP A 127 24.06 56.53 29.91
CA ASP A 127 24.86 55.91 31.00
C ASP A 127 24.30 54.54 31.43
N ASP A 128 24.84 53.46 30.84
CA ASP A 128 24.89 52.10 31.41
C ASP A 128 25.92 51.23 30.64
N SER A 129 26.47 50.23 31.32
CA SER A 129 27.69 49.44 31.01
C SER A 129 27.86 48.83 29.59
N ASP A 130 29.07 48.96 29.03
CA ASP A 130 29.66 48.10 27.97
C ASP A 130 30.65 47.10 28.60
N ASP A 131 30.50 45.80 28.29
CA ASP A 131 31.44 44.73 28.68
C ASP A 131 31.81 43.85 27.47
N GLY A 132 32.08 44.50 26.33
CA GLY A 132 32.35 43.86 25.04
C GLY A 132 33.62 43.00 25.00
N ILE A 133 33.44 41.68 24.85
CA ILE A 133 34.52 40.69 24.71
C ILE A 133 35.32 40.94 23.41
N LYS A 134 36.48 41.59 23.54
CA LYS A 134 37.42 41.82 22.43
C LYS A 134 38.13 40.51 22.04
N VAL A 135 37.56 39.80 21.07
CA VAL A 135 38.21 38.66 20.41
C VAL A 135 39.46 39.15 19.68
N THR A 136 40.64 38.86 20.24
CA THR A 136 41.91 39.27 19.63
C THR A 136 42.18 38.51 18.34
N ASN A 137 42.79 39.20 17.37
CA ASN A 137 43.10 38.66 16.04
C ASN A 137 43.98 37.38 16.10
N GLU A 138 44.72 37.17 17.20
CA GLU A 138 45.49 35.95 17.47
C GLU A 138 44.63 34.70 17.69
N LYS A 139 43.49 34.78 18.41
CA LYS A 139 42.63 33.60 18.59
C LYS A 139 42.11 33.09 17.24
N LEU A 140 41.65 34.00 16.38
CA LEU A 140 41.20 33.67 15.03
C LEU A 140 42.35 33.07 14.17
N ARG A 141 43.55 33.64 14.25
CA ARG A 141 44.76 33.09 13.58
C ARG A 141 45.16 31.71 14.11
N ALA A 142 44.96 31.42 15.39
CA ALA A 142 45.23 30.11 15.98
C ALA A 142 44.21 29.05 15.52
N VAL A 143 42.92 29.40 15.43
CA VAL A 143 41.88 28.54 14.84
C VAL A 143 42.21 28.24 13.38
N ILE A 144 42.46 29.28 12.56
CA ILE A 144 42.83 29.11 11.13
C ILE A 144 44.07 28.22 10.95
N ARG A 145 45.04 28.27 11.89
CA ARG A 145 46.21 27.39 11.86
C ARG A 145 45.83 25.93 12.11
N LYS A 146 45.05 25.65 13.17
CA LYS A 146 44.53 24.30 13.44
C LYS A 146 43.68 23.76 12.30
N SER A 147 42.80 24.56 11.71
CA SER A 147 42.00 24.14 10.55
C SER A 147 42.87 23.74 9.36
N LYS A 148 43.98 24.44 9.12
CA LYS A 148 44.95 24.07 8.07
C LYS A 148 45.72 22.79 8.41
N GLU A 149 46.13 22.61 9.67
CA GLU A 149 46.77 21.37 10.14
C GLU A 149 45.83 20.15 9.97
N VAL A 150 44.54 20.28 10.28
CA VAL A 150 43.52 19.23 10.07
C VAL A 150 43.29 18.94 8.58
N LEU A 151 43.20 19.97 7.73
CA LEU A 151 43.06 19.79 6.28
C LEU A 151 44.29 19.11 5.66
N GLU A 152 45.50 19.42 6.12
CA GLU A 152 46.73 18.78 5.69
C GLU A 152 46.77 17.29 6.12
N ILE A 153 46.27 16.96 7.31
CA ILE A 153 46.11 15.58 7.78
C ILE A 153 45.10 14.81 6.91
N HIS A 154 43.92 15.38 6.63
CA HIS A 154 42.93 14.74 5.74
C HIS A 154 43.48 14.54 4.33
N ARG A 155 44.20 15.52 3.77
CA ARG A 155 44.87 15.39 2.48
C ARG A 155 45.86 14.22 2.48
N ASN A 156 46.72 14.15 3.51
CA ASN A 156 47.71 13.07 3.65
C ASN A 156 47.07 11.69 3.88
N LEU A 157 45.86 11.62 4.44
CA LEU A 157 45.08 10.38 4.53
C LEU A 157 44.52 9.97 3.17
N LEU A 158 43.91 10.89 2.42
CA LEU A 158 43.38 10.63 1.06
C LEU A 158 44.48 10.21 0.08
N GLU A 159 45.66 10.83 0.12
CA GLU A 159 46.80 10.43 -0.71
C GLU A 159 47.30 9.01 -0.33
N LYS A 160 47.29 8.64 0.96
CA LYS A 160 47.63 7.28 1.42
C LYS A 160 46.60 6.23 1.00
N ILE A 161 45.30 6.56 1.08
CA ILE A 161 44.21 5.68 0.63
C ILE A 161 44.34 5.43 -0.87
N SER A 162 44.47 6.49 -1.68
CA SER A 162 44.64 6.35 -3.13
C SER A 162 45.92 5.62 -3.53
N ALA A 163 47.01 5.73 -2.75
CA ALA A 163 48.23 4.94 -2.97
C ALA A 163 48.07 3.46 -2.58
N SER A 164 47.28 3.16 -1.54
CA SER A 164 46.90 1.80 -1.14
C SER A 164 46.03 1.13 -2.21
N GLU A 165 45.03 1.84 -2.73
CA GLU A 165 44.11 1.35 -3.75
C GLU A 165 44.82 1.11 -5.08
N ARG A 166 45.69 2.02 -5.51
CA ARG A 166 46.54 1.81 -6.69
C ARG A 166 47.40 0.54 -6.54
N LYS A 167 48.00 0.30 -5.36
CA LYS A 167 48.76 -0.94 -5.12
C LYS A 167 47.89 -2.20 -5.22
N LYS A 168 46.67 -2.19 -4.68
CA LYS A 168 45.71 -3.30 -4.84
C LYS A 168 45.36 -3.55 -6.31
N ILE A 169 45.12 -2.48 -7.08
CA ILE A 169 44.81 -2.58 -8.50
C ILE A 169 46.02 -3.12 -9.29
N THR A 170 47.23 -2.66 -8.99
CA THR A 170 48.46 -3.20 -9.61
C THR A 170 48.65 -4.69 -9.31
N SER A 171 48.49 -5.14 -8.06
CA SER A 171 48.62 -6.57 -7.74
C SER A 171 47.53 -7.43 -8.40
N ILE A 172 46.29 -6.93 -8.48
CA ILE A 172 45.19 -7.63 -9.18
C ILE A 172 45.49 -7.77 -10.69
N ILE A 173 46.15 -6.77 -11.29
CA ILE A 173 46.59 -6.84 -12.69
C ILE A 173 47.77 -7.81 -12.87
N GLU A 174 48.76 -7.78 -11.98
CA GLU A 174 49.93 -8.68 -12.01
C GLU A 174 49.55 -10.16 -11.79
N ASP A 175 48.55 -10.45 -10.94
CA ASP A 175 48.02 -11.81 -10.73
C ASP A 175 47.18 -12.33 -11.91
N SER A 176 46.80 -11.48 -12.88
CA SER A 176 45.83 -11.83 -13.94
C SER A 176 46.40 -12.38 -15.25
N SER A 177 47.72 -12.33 -15.46
CA SER A 177 48.31 -12.42 -16.81
C SER A 177 48.96 -13.78 -17.18
N ILE A 178 48.21 -14.89 -17.22
CA ILE A 178 48.65 -16.13 -17.89
C ILE A 178 47.52 -16.88 -18.63
N TYR A 179 47.28 -16.55 -19.92
CA TYR A 179 47.41 -17.48 -21.07
C TYR A 179 46.85 -16.86 -22.36
N ASN A 180 47.53 -17.09 -23.49
CA ASN A 180 47.05 -16.74 -24.84
C ASN A 180 46.11 -17.85 -25.37
N GLU A 181 45.24 -17.52 -26.34
CA GLU A 181 45.44 -17.95 -27.75
C GLU A 181 44.46 -17.33 -28.77
N GLN A 182 45.03 -16.96 -29.94
CA GLN A 182 44.50 -16.97 -31.31
C GLN A 182 43.20 -16.17 -31.68
N ASP A 183 43.43 -15.05 -32.38
CA ASP A 183 42.51 -14.37 -33.32
C ASP A 183 42.55 -15.08 -34.70
N PRO A 184 41.45 -15.10 -35.52
CA PRO A 184 41.42 -14.15 -36.64
C PRO A 184 40.03 -13.65 -37.13
N PHE A 185 40.05 -12.44 -37.73
CA PHE A 185 39.08 -11.78 -38.63
C PHE A 185 37.94 -10.92 -38.04
N GLY A 186 37.93 -9.62 -38.38
CA GLY A 186 36.73 -8.78 -38.19
C GLY A 186 36.87 -7.26 -38.32
N GLN A 187 37.59 -6.70 -39.31
CA GLN A 187 37.56 -5.23 -39.53
C GLN A 187 36.16 -4.74 -39.92
N ARG A 188 35.66 -3.66 -39.28
CA ARG A 188 35.25 -2.42 -39.98
C ARG A 188 34.88 -1.25 -39.06
N ASP A 189 35.54 -0.13 -39.35
CA ASP A 189 35.01 1.23 -39.48
C ASP A 189 34.09 1.81 -38.39
N SER A 190 34.71 2.59 -37.50
CA SER A 190 34.05 3.68 -36.79
C SER A 190 33.72 4.83 -37.75
N SER A 191 32.53 5.43 -37.60
CA SER A 191 32.23 6.74 -38.18
C SER A 191 31.59 7.64 -37.12
N PHE A 192 32.31 8.70 -36.76
CA PHE A 192 31.74 9.85 -36.07
C PHE A 192 30.77 10.56 -37.02
N TYR A 193 29.67 11.08 -36.49
CA TYR A 193 28.90 12.15 -37.13
C TYR A 193 28.96 13.39 -36.23
N HIS A 194 29.37 14.50 -36.82
CA HIS A 194 29.18 15.82 -36.22
C HIS A 194 27.68 16.16 -36.25
N LEU A 195 27.23 16.91 -35.25
CA LEU A 195 25.99 17.68 -35.32
C LEU A 195 26.35 19.10 -35.77
N ASP A 196 25.73 19.54 -36.86
CA ASP A 196 25.81 20.91 -37.34
C ASP A 196 24.81 21.84 -36.61
N GLU A 197 24.91 23.13 -36.88
CA GLU A 197 24.23 24.23 -36.19
C GLU A 197 22.69 24.19 -36.34
N VAL A 198 21.98 24.53 -35.27
CA VAL A 198 20.51 24.75 -35.26
C VAL A 198 20.27 26.26 -35.21
N PRO A 199 19.42 26.85 -36.08
CA PRO A 199 19.11 28.27 -36.06
C PRO A 199 18.05 28.62 -34.99
N ASP A 200 18.12 29.85 -34.47
CA ASP A 200 17.06 30.45 -33.66
C ASP A 200 15.79 30.71 -34.49
N ASP A 201 14.60 30.46 -33.91
CA ASP A 201 13.54 31.48 -33.76
C ASP A 201 12.26 30.92 -33.06
N ASP A 202 11.88 31.61 -31.97
CA ASP A 202 10.54 31.88 -31.41
C ASP A 202 9.53 30.83 -30.88
N GLU A 203 8.82 31.30 -29.84
CA GLU A 203 7.51 30.90 -29.28
C GLU A 203 7.21 29.42 -28.93
N PHE A 204 7.68 28.97 -27.75
CA PHE A 204 6.84 28.22 -26.78
C PHE A 204 7.37 28.34 -25.33
N SER A 205 7.25 29.53 -24.73
CA SER A 205 7.59 29.74 -23.31
C SER A 205 6.39 29.42 -22.41
N TYR A 206 6.46 28.32 -21.66
CA TYR A 206 5.49 27.95 -20.62
C TYR A 206 6.15 27.91 -19.24
N ASP A 207 5.81 28.89 -18.39
CA ASP A 207 5.83 28.93 -16.92
C ASP A 207 6.99 28.33 -16.07
N LEU A 208 8.14 28.01 -16.66
CA LEU A 208 9.36 27.73 -15.87
C LEU A 208 9.68 28.88 -14.89
N GLN A 209 9.41 30.12 -15.32
CA GLN A 209 9.55 31.34 -14.51
C GLN A 209 8.70 31.29 -13.22
N MET A 210 7.47 30.76 -13.27
CA MET A 210 6.57 30.69 -12.11
C MET A 210 7.03 29.66 -11.06
N TYR A 211 7.91 28.72 -11.42
CA TYR A 211 8.61 27.87 -10.44
C TYR A 211 9.88 28.54 -9.91
N LEU A 212 10.67 29.17 -10.78
CA LEU A 212 11.94 29.84 -10.43
C LEU A 212 11.76 31.06 -9.49
N ASP A 213 10.65 31.78 -9.61
CA ASP A 213 10.35 32.96 -8.80
C ASP A 213 9.85 32.61 -7.36
N ARG A 214 9.65 31.32 -7.02
CA ARG A 214 9.14 30.85 -5.71
C ARG A 214 10.15 30.93 -4.53
N ARG A 215 11.19 31.75 -4.65
CA ARG A 215 12.23 31.88 -3.60
C ARG A 215 11.63 32.41 -2.28
N PRO A 216 11.97 31.80 -1.13
CA PRO A 216 12.13 32.55 0.11
C PRO A 216 13.25 33.57 -0.10
N ASP A 217 13.07 34.82 0.34
CA ASP A 217 14.13 35.83 0.23
C ASP A 217 15.33 35.45 1.13
N GLN A 218 16.55 35.67 0.65
CA GLN A 218 17.79 35.26 1.35
C GLN A 218 18.18 36.24 2.48
N SER A 219 17.24 37.08 2.93
CA SER A 219 17.43 38.14 3.92
C SER A 219 17.09 37.71 5.36
N GLU A 220 16.25 36.70 5.57
CA GLU A 220 15.84 36.21 6.91
C GLU A 220 16.56 34.91 7.33
N VAL A 221 17.88 34.87 7.16
CA VAL A 221 18.72 33.88 7.87
C VAL A 221 18.86 34.31 9.33
N VAL A 222 17.92 33.88 10.18
CA VAL A 222 18.01 34.01 11.64
C VAL A 222 19.29 33.32 12.14
N ALA A 223 19.95 33.92 13.13
CA ALA A 223 21.36 33.69 13.43
C ALA A 223 21.72 32.21 13.70
N THR A 224 22.61 31.67 12.87
CA THR A 224 23.09 30.28 12.91
C THR A 224 24.07 29.97 14.06
N GLN A 225 23.99 30.70 15.18
CA GLN A 225 24.85 30.50 16.36
C GLN A 225 24.21 29.57 17.42
N ASP A 226 22.88 29.50 17.50
CA ASP A 226 22.20 28.58 18.44
C ASP A 226 22.26 27.11 17.99
N TYR A 227 22.49 26.84 16.70
CA TYR A 227 22.49 25.48 16.14
C TYR A 227 23.66 24.62 16.67
N GLU A 228 24.87 25.18 16.75
CA GLU A 228 26.03 24.50 17.36
C GLU A 228 25.85 24.31 18.88
N ALA A 229 25.18 25.24 19.55
CA ALA A 229 24.87 25.15 20.98
C ALA A 229 23.82 24.08 21.30
N GLN A 230 22.79 23.93 20.46
CA GLN A 230 21.77 22.89 20.62
C GLN A 230 22.31 21.50 20.27
N LEU A 231 23.11 21.35 19.20
CA LEU A 231 23.77 20.09 18.87
C LEU A 231 24.74 19.62 19.97
N SER A 232 25.48 20.54 20.59
CA SER A 232 26.35 20.21 21.72
C SER A 232 25.54 19.81 22.96
N GLN A 233 24.46 20.53 23.31
CA GLN A 233 23.58 20.13 24.42
C GLN A 233 22.91 18.76 24.20
N ILE A 234 22.48 18.43 22.98
CA ILE A 234 21.91 17.11 22.65
C ILE A 234 23.00 16.02 22.79
N SER A 235 24.24 16.31 22.38
CA SER A 235 25.37 15.38 22.55
C SER A 235 25.74 15.17 24.03
N GLU A 236 25.77 16.23 24.84
CA GLU A 236 26.04 16.15 26.29
C GLU A 236 24.91 15.41 27.03
N MET A 237 23.64 15.65 26.68
CA MET A 237 22.52 14.87 27.22
C MET A 237 22.63 13.39 26.83
N GLY A 238 22.98 13.06 25.59
CA GLY A 238 23.22 11.68 25.15
C GLY A 238 24.35 10.99 25.94
N GLN A 239 25.44 11.71 26.23
CA GLN A 239 26.54 11.20 27.06
C GLN A 239 26.13 11.00 28.52
N SER A 240 25.28 11.87 29.08
CA SER A 240 24.82 11.75 30.47
C SER A 240 23.98 10.50 30.77
N VAL A 241 23.42 9.85 29.73
CA VAL A 241 22.64 8.60 29.85
C VAL A 241 23.54 7.35 29.74
N ALA A 242 24.79 7.48 29.27
CA ALA A 242 25.69 6.36 29.02
C ALA A 242 26.43 5.82 30.27
N GLU A 243 26.47 6.56 31.39
CA GLU A 243 27.05 6.11 32.67
C GLU A 243 26.11 5.14 33.43
N GLY A 244 25.65 4.09 32.74
CA GLY A 244 24.57 3.19 33.17
C GLY A 244 24.80 1.68 32.94
N THR A 245 26.03 1.26 32.64
CA THR A 245 26.51 -0.15 32.59
C THR A 245 25.63 -1.19 31.87
N SER A 246 25.91 -1.42 30.59
CA SER A 246 25.72 -2.74 29.95
C SER A 246 26.74 -2.95 28.84
N ASP A 247 27.71 -3.86 29.05
CA ASP A 247 28.75 -4.20 28.06
C ASP A 247 28.19 -5.08 26.92
N ASP A 248 27.34 -4.49 26.07
CA ASP A 248 26.91 -5.10 24.81
C ASP A 248 27.66 -4.44 23.62
N PRO A 249 28.52 -5.18 22.89
CA PRO A 249 29.28 -4.65 21.76
C PRO A 249 28.45 -4.14 20.57
N SER A 250 27.13 -4.38 20.54
CA SER A 250 26.26 -3.95 19.44
C SER A 250 25.80 -2.48 19.52
N ALA A 251 25.89 -1.83 20.68
CA ALA A 251 25.26 -0.53 20.95
C ALA A 251 26.04 0.72 20.43
N SER A 252 27.01 0.55 19.53
CA SER A 252 27.95 1.62 19.13
C SER A 252 28.06 1.85 17.60
N ALA A 253 27.03 1.50 16.84
CA ALA A 253 26.88 2.03 15.48
C ALA A 253 26.08 3.34 15.52
N ALA A 254 26.68 4.44 15.06
CA ALA A 254 25.93 5.67 14.83
C ALA A 254 24.97 5.45 13.65
N VAL A 255 23.66 5.53 13.89
CA VAL A 255 22.65 5.46 12.82
C VAL A 255 22.68 6.78 12.07
N ASP A 256 22.90 6.75 10.75
CA ASP A 256 22.87 7.95 9.91
C ASP A 256 21.44 8.49 9.82
N LEU A 257 21.11 9.48 10.66
CA LEU A 257 19.76 10.01 10.79
C LEU A 257 19.33 10.84 9.57
N ILE A 258 18.59 10.20 8.67
CA ILE A 258 17.94 10.82 7.51
C ILE A 258 16.54 11.38 7.83
N ASN A 259 16.11 12.34 7.02
CA ASN A 259 14.72 12.80 6.96
C ASN A 259 13.96 11.94 5.95
N ILE A 260 12.79 11.42 6.31
CA ILE A 260 11.98 10.52 5.48
C ILE A 260 10.61 11.14 5.25
N ILE A 261 10.16 11.25 4.01
CA ILE A 261 8.80 11.69 3.66
C ILE A 261 8.10 10.58 2.89
N LEU A 262 7.23 9.84 3.57
CA LEU A 262 6.37 8.83 2.96
C LEU A 262 5.19 9.53 2.29
N VAL A 263 4.90 9.20 1.03
CA VAL A 263 3.74 9.74 0.30
C VAL A 263 2.84 8.58 -0.15
N ALA A 264 1.53 8.70 0.09
CA ALA A 264 0.55 7.66 -0.23
C ALA A 264 -0.85 8.23 -0.50
N ALA A 265 -1.74 7.41 -1.07
CA ALA A 265 -3.18 7.70 -1.19
C ALA A 265 -4.01 7.17 0.00
N GLU A 266 -3.44 6.31 0.85
CA GLU A 266 -4.08 5.76 2.04
C GLU A 266 -3.18 5.96 3.26
N CYS A 267 -3.78 6.20 4.43
CA CYS A 267 -3.12 6.10 5.73
C CYS A 267 -4.16 5.82 6.82
N ALA A 268 -4.01 4.68 7.52
CA ALA A 268 -4.84 4.34 8.66
C ALA A 268 -4.49 5.23 9.87
N PRO A 269 -5.49 5.68 10.67
CA PRO A 269 -6.91 5.31 10.63
C PRO A 269 -7.80 6.16 9.70
N TRP A 270 -7.26 7.16 9.02
CA TRP A 270 -8.02 8.21 8.34
C TRP A 270 -8.64 7.79 6.99
N SER A 271 -7.87 7.10 6.14
CA SER A 271 -8.30 6.54 4.86
C SER A 271 -7.62 5.19 4.60
N LYS A 272 -8.42 4.16 4.25
CA LYS A 272 -7.93 2.80 4.00
C LYS A 272 -8.90 2.04 3.10
N THR A 273 -8.38 1.36 2.08
CA THR A 273 -9.09 0.38 1.25
C THR A 273 -8.38 -0.97 1.23
N GLY A 274 -7.05 -0.98 1.37
CA GLY A 274 -6.21 -2.17 1.28
C GLY A 274 -5.10 -2.18 2.34
N GLY A 275 -4.00 -2.88 2.05
CA GLY A 275 -2.84 -2.95 2.93
C GLY A 275 -1.99 -1.68 2.93
N LEU A 276 -2.08 -0.84 1.88
CA LEU A 276 -1.31 0.40 1.77
C LEU A 276 -1.56 1.33 2.98
N GLY A 277 -2.82 1.50 3.38
CA GLY A 277 -3.17 2.28 4.56
C GLY A 277 -2.56 1.76 5.87
N ASP A 278 -2.33 0.44 6.01
CA ASP A 278 -1.64 -0.12 7.17
C ASP A 278 -0.15 0.19 7.15
N VAL A 279 0.51 0.06 5.99
CA VAL A 279 1.94 0.41 5.86
C VAL A 279 2.15 1.89 6.14
N ALA A 280 1.37 2.77 5.52
CA ALA A 280 1.47 4.22 5.71
C ALA A 280 1.06 4.68 7.13
N GLY A 281 0.32 3.87 7.90
CA GLY A 281 0.00 4.15 9.30
C GLY A 281 1.07 3.67 10.29
N ALA A 282 1.81 2.59 9.96
CA ALA A 282 2.65 1.88 10.93
C ALA A 282 4.16 1.86 10.62
N LEU A 283 4.59 1.70 9.36
CA LEU A 283 6.00 1.75 8.98
C LEU A 283 6.67 3.09 9.35
N PRO A 284 6.05 4.27 9.14
CA PRO A 284 6.57 5.55 9.59
C PRO A 284 6.87 5.61 11.10
N LYS A 285 6.00 5.03 11.93
CA LYS A 285 6.16 5.01 13.38
C LYS A 285 7.33 4.11 13.81
N ALA A 286 7.56 3.01 13.09
CA ALA A 286 8.72 2.15 13.31
C ALA A 286 10.02 2.83 12.88
N LEU A 287 10.04 3.52 11.74
CA LEU A 287 11.19 4.33 11.30
C LEU A 287 11.49 5.50 12.27
N ALA A 288 10.46 6.16 12.82
CA ALA A 288 10.62 7.19 13.84
C ALA A 288 11.20 6.64 15.15
N ARG A 289 10.79 5.43 15.59
CA ARG A 289 11.40 4.73 16.73
C ARG A 289 12.90 4.41 16.55
N ARG A 290 13.39 4.37 15.30
CA ARG A 290 14.82 4.20 14.97
C ARG A 290 15.61 5.52 14.97
N GLY A 291 14.94 6.65 15.23
CA GLY A 291 15.56 7.98 15.37
C GLY A 291 15.45 8.87 14.13
N HIS A 292 14.88 8.38 13.02
CA HIS A 292 14.65 9.21 11.82
C HIS A 292 13.56 10.26 12.05
N ARG A 293 13.69 11.41 11.39
CA ARG A 293 12.59 12.39 11.32
C ARG A 293 11.65 11.99 10.19
N VAL A 294 10.44 11.54 10.52
CA VAL A 294 9.52 10.91 9.55
C VAL A 294 8.23 11.71 9.39
N MET A 295 7.89 12.00 8.13
CA MET A 295 6.62 12.57 7.72
C MET A 295 5.81 11.57 6.89
N VAL A 296 4.48 11.70 6.95
CA VAL A 296 3.52 11.04 6.06
C VAL A 296 2.68 12.10 5.37
N VAL A 297 2.71 12.16 4.04
CA VAL A 297 1.92 13.10 3.23
C VAL A 297 0.81 12.35 2.49
N VAL A 298 -0.44 12.71 2.78
CA VAL A 298 -1.65 12.06 2.21
C VAL A 298 -2.75 13.08 1.89
N PRO A 299 -3.73 12.75 1.04
CA PRO A 299 -4.87 13.64 0.80
C PRO A 299 -5.88 13.71 1.95
N MET A 300 -6.52 14.87 2.12
CA MET A 300 -7.61 15.08 3.09
C MET A 300 -8.96 14.74 2.45
N TYR A 301 -9.37 13.48 2.58
CA TYR A 301 -10.61 12.99 1.95
C TYR A 301 -11.91 13.46 2.64
N LYS A 302 -11.81 13.85 3.91
CA LYS A 302 -12.90 14.36 4.76
C LYS A 302 -12.32 15.19 5.90
N ASN A 303 -13.16 15.93 6.60
CA ASN A 303 -12.74 16.70 7.77
C ASN A 303 -12.42 15.76 8.94
N TYR A 304 -11.13 15.61 9.24
CA TYR A 304 -10.60 14.94 10.42
C TYR A 304 -10.64 15.88 11.64
N ALA A 305 -10.54 15.34 12.86
CA ALA A 305 -10.68 16.14 14.09
C ALA A 305 -9.33 16.42 14.79
N GLU A 306 -8.31 15.65 14.44
CA GLU A 306 -6.97 15.70 15.02
C GLU A 306 -6.04 16.72 14.32
N PRO A 307 -6.05 16.86 12.97
CA PRO A 307 -5.13 17.77 12.28
C PRO A 307 -5.52 19.26 12.39
N GLN A 308 -4.51 20.12 12.51
CA GLN A 308 -4.67 21.58 12.54
C GLN A 308 -4.00 22.19 11.30
N GLN A 309 -4.58 23.26 10.73
CA GLN A 309 -3.97 23.95 9.58
C GLN A 309 -2.56 24.45 9.93
N LEU A 310 -1.59 24.18 9.07
CA LEU A 310 -0.17 24.55 9.26
C LEU A 310 0.44 25.09 7.96
N GLY A 311 1.00 26.29 8.02
CA GLY A 311 1.59 26.97 6.87
C GLY A 311 0.56 27.72 6.00
N GLU A 312 1.09 28.50 5.05
CA GLU A 312 0.29 29.29 4.11
C GLU A 312 -0.24 28.43 2.94
N PRO A 313 -1.44 28.72 2.40
CA PRO A 313 -1.95 28.03 1.22
C PRO A 313 -1.02 28.16 0.01
N ARG A 314 -0.86 27.07 -0.75
CA ARG A 314 0.00 26.99 -1.94
C ARG A 314 -0.83 26.73 -3.20
N ARG A 315 -0.33 27.14 -4.37
CA ARG A 315 -1.02 26.95 -5.66
C ARG A 315 -0.21 26.09 -6.61
N TYR A 316 -0.90 25.15 -7.24
CA TYR A 316 -0.36 24.16 -8.16
C TYR A 316 -1.14 24.17 -9.46
N GLN A 317 -0.43 24.34 -10.58
CA GLN A 317 -0.99 24.06 -11.89
C GLN A 317 -1.23 22.56 -12.04
N VAL A 318 -2.46 22.17 -12.36
CA VAL A 318 -2.89 20.79 -12.59
C VAL A 318 -3.85 20.78 -13.77
N ALA A 319 -3.50 20.09 -14.87
CA ALA A 319 -4.31 20.07 -16.09
C ALA A 319 -4.73 21.47 -16.61
N GLY A 320 -3.83 22.46 -16.50
CA GLY A 320 -4.09 23.86 -16.89
C GLY A 320 -5.02 24.63 -15.96
N GLN A 321 -5.13 24.23 -14.68
CA GLN A 321 -5.93 24.90 -13.66
C GLN A 321 -5.08 25.16 -12.40
N ASP A 322 -5.14 26.38 -11.87
CA ASP A 322 -4.62 26.69 -10.53
C ASP A 322 -5.47 26.00 -9.46
N MET A 323 -4.88 25.05 -8.74
CA MET A 323 -5.47 24.39 -7.58
C MET A 323 -4.79 24.88 -6.30
N GLU A 324 -5.58 25.47 -5.40
CA GLU A 324 -5.12 25.93 -4.09
C GLU A 324 -5.16 24.77 -3.07
N VAL A 325 -4.04 24.55 -2.38
CA VAL A 325 -3.86 23.50 -1.37
C VAL A 325 -3.65 24.16 -0.02
N ILE A 326 -4.37 23.65 0.98
CA ILE A 326 -4.15 23.96 2.39
C ILE A 326 -3.51 22.72 3.03
N TYR A 327 -2.48 22.91 3.85
CA TYR A 327 -1.87 21.82 4.61
C TYR A 327 -2.44 21.78 6.03
N TYR A 328 -2.77 20.59 6.50
CA TYR A 328 -3.08 20.32 7.91
C TYR A 328 -2.05 19.35 8.49
N HIS A 329 -1.77 19.44 9.78
CA HIS A 329 -0.73 18.66 10.47
C HIS A 329 -1.25 18.04 11.76
N ALA A 330 -0.85 16.80 12.02
CA ALA A 330 -0.98 16.13 13.32
C ALA A 330 0.32 15.39 13.65
N TYR A 331 0.84 15.56 14.87
CA TYR A 331 2.02 14.84 15.35
C TYR A 331 1.61 13.66 16.24
N ILE A 332 1.91 12.43 15.82
CA ILE A 332 1.45 11.19 16.49
C ILE A 332 2.58 10.16 16.47
N ASP A 333 2.88 9.55 17.62
CA ASP A 333 3.86 8.46 17.79
C ASP A 333 5.25 8.71 17.17
N GLY A 334 5.71 9.96 17.18
CA GLY A 334 7.00 10.39 16.61
C GLY A 334 6.97 10.79 15.14
N VAL A 335 5.80 10.80 14.50
CA VAL A 335 5.61 11.04 13.06
C VAL A 335 4.79 12.29 12.80
N ASP A 336 5.23 13.08 11.81
CA ASP A 336 4.48 14.22 11.27
C ASP A 336 3.48 13.75 10.20
N PHE A 337 2.20 13.67 10.52
CA PHE A 337 1.15 13.40 9.53
C PHE A 337 0.68 14.73 8.92
N VAL A 338 0.88 14.89 7.61
CA VAL A 338 0.53 16.08 6.83
C VAL A 338 -0.54 15.73 5.80
N PHE A 339 -1.64 16.48 5.82
CA PHE A 339 -2.81 16.27 4.99
C PHE A 339 -2.92 17.39 3.96
N ILE A 340 -3.04 17.02 2.69
CA ILE A 340 -3.27 17.92 1.55
C ILE A 340 -4.77 18.12 1.40
N ASP A 341 -5.27 19.30 1.78
CA ASP A 341 -6.67 19.69 1.61
C ASP A 341 -6.88 20.46 0.30
N ASN A 342 -7.80 19.95 -0.52
CA ASN A 342 -8.32 20.59 -1.73
C ASN A 342 -9.68 19.94 -2.07
N PRO A 343 -10.68 20.69 -2.56
CA PRO A 343 -12.01 20.16 -2.91
C PRO A 343 -12.01 18.95 -3.86
N ILE A 344 -10.97 18.72 -4.66
CA ILE A 344 -10.85 17.56 -5.54
C ILE A 344 -10.78 16.22 -4.77
N PHE A 345 -10.33 16.24 -3.51
CA PHE A 345 -10.24 15.05 -2.66
C PHE A 345 -11.51 14.80 -1.83
N HIS A 346 -12.42 15.77 -1.78
CA HIS A 346 -13.66 15.66 -1.00
C HIS A 346 -14.70 14.79 -1.72
N HIS A 347 -15.73 14.35 -1.00
CA HIS A 347 -16.86 13.54 -1.49
C HIS A 347 -16.52 12.13 -2.02
N VAL A 348 -15.25 11.80 -2.26
CA VAL A 348 -14.76 10.45 -2.58
C VAL A 348 -14.37 9.65 -1.33
N GLU A 349 -14.70 10.13 -0.12
CA GLU A 349 -14.36 9.51 1.18
C GLU A 349 -14.77 8.03 1.34
N ASN A 350 -15.78 7.57 0.59
CA ASN A 350 -16.31 6.20 0.62
C ASN A 350 -15.73 5.30 -0.51
N ASP A 351 -15.06 5.90 -1.50
CA ASP A 351 -14.38 5.24 -2.61
C ASP A 351 -13.32 6.19 -3.17
N ILE A 352 -12.15 6.24 -2.52
CA ILE A 352 -11.09 7.23 -2.82
C ILE A 352 -10.49 7.09 -4.23
N TYR A 353 -10.71 5.93 -4.87
CA TYR A 353 -10.31 5.61 -6.23
C TYR A 353 -11.47 5.72 -7.24
N GLY A 354 -12.66 6.12 -6.78
CA GLY A 354 -13.83 6.36 -7.63
C GLY A 354 -13.75 7.66 -8.43
N GLY A 355 -14.67 7.79 -9.39
CA GLY A 355 -14.73 8.90 -10.35
C GLY A 355 -14.25 8.48 -11.75
N ASP A 356 -14.07 9.46 -12.63
CA ASP A 356 -13.48 9.24 -13.95
C ASP A 356 -11.95 9.13 -13.88
N GLN A 357 -11.33 8.41 -14.81
CA GLN A 357 -9.88 8.23 -14.90
C GLN A 357 -9.13 9.56 -14.87
N THR A 358 -9.62 10.54 -15.63
CA THR A 358 -9.05 11.89 -15.74
C THR A 358 -9.07 12.63 -14.40
N ASP A 359 -10.07 12.40 -13.55
CA ASP A 359 -10.18 13.05 -12.25
C ASP A 359 -9.32 12.35 -11.19
N ILE A 360 -9.21 11.01 -11.23
CA ILE A 360 -8.24 10.29 -10.41
C ILE A 360 -6.82 10.76 -10.78
N LEU A 361 -6.52 10.93 -12.07
CA LEU A 361 -5.23 11.42 -12.54
C LEU A 361 -4.89 12.80 -11.98
N LYS A 362 -5.79 13.78 -12.08
CA LYS A 362 -5.62 15.11 -11.48
C LYS A 362 -5.39 15.05 -9.96
N ARG A 363 -6.09 14.17 -9.24
CA ARG A 363 -5.87 13.94 -7.80
C ARG A 363 -4.43 13.46 -7.52
N MET A 364 -3.91 12.54 -8.32
CA MET A 364 -2.55 12.01 -8.15
C MET A 364 -1.47 13.04 -8.54
N VAL A 365 -1.69 13.81 -9.61
CA VAL A 365 -0.84 14.95 -10.01
C VAL A 365 -0.75 15.97 -8.88
N LEU A 366 -1.89 16.41 -8.32
CA LEU A 366 -1.91 17.37 -7.21
C LEU A 366 -1.20 16.84 -5.96
N LEU A 367 -1.46 15.58 -5.58
CA LEU A 367 -0.80 14.90 -4.46
C LEU A 367 0.74 14.92 -4.62
N CYS A 368 1.26 14.50 -5.78
CA CYS A 368 2.70 14.44 -6.01
C CYS A 368 3.35 15.82 -6.00
N LYS A 369 2.76 16.80 -6.69
CA LYS A 369 3.34 18.14 -6.82
C LYS A 369 3.32 18.90 -5.49
N ALA A 370 2.24 18.79 -4.72
CA ALA A 370 2.18 19.37 -3.39
C ALA A 370 3.14 18.68 -2.40
N ALA A 371 3.31 17.36 -2.49
CA ALA A 371 4.17 16.60 -1.57
C ALA A 371 5.68 16.87 -1.72
N ILE A 372 6.16 17.26 -2.91
CA ILE A 372 7.59 17.57 -3.11
C ILE A 372 7.97 18.92 -2.49
N GLU A 373 7.07 19.91 -2.50
CA GLU A 373 7.34 21.24 -1.92
C GLU A 373 7.13 21.30 -0.38
N VAL A 374 6.33 20.38 0.20
CA VAL A 374 6.12 20.24 1.66
C VAL A 374 7.40 20.38 2.51
N PRO A 375 8.53 19.71 2.21
CA PRO A 375 9.76 19.83 3.00
C PRO A 375 10.31 21.25 3.18
N TRP A 376 9.92 22.23 2.36
CA TRP A 376 10.29 23.64 2.58
C TRP A 376 9.17 24.50 3.16
N TYR A 377 7.89 24.08 3.06
CA TYR A 377 6.74 24.94 3.35
C TYR A 377 5.90 24.55 4.57
N VAL A 378 6.07 23.35 5.12
CA VAL A 378 5.34 22.90 6.32
C VAL A 378 6.31 22.82 7.50
N PRO A 379 6.33 23.82 8.41
CA PRO A 379 7.28 23.89 9.52
C PRO A 379 6.84 23.01 10.71
N CYS A 380 6.80 21.70 10.50
CA CYS A 380 6.45 20.72 11.55
C CYS A 380 7.39 20.84 12.76
N GLY A 381 6.84 21.13 13.94
CA GLY A 381 7.66 21.40 15.14
C GLY A 381 8.39 22.75 15.13
N GLY A 382 7.99 23.69 14.26
CA GLY A 382 8.55 25.04 14.15
C GLY A 382 9.66 25.22 13.10
N TYR A 383 10.08 24.14 12.42
CA TYR A 383 11.12 24.19 11.39
C TYR A 383 10.85 23.17 10.28
N CYS A 384 11.15 23.54 9.03
CA CYS A 384 10.89 22.70 7.87
C CYS A 384 11.82 21.47 7.80
N TYR A 385 11.58 20.52 6.89
CA TYR A 385 12.42 19.32 6.73
C TYR A 385 13.70 19.59 5.94
N GLY A 386 13.62 20.47 4.93
CA GLY A 386 14.70 20.67 3.96
C GLY A 386 14.96 19.46 3.07
N ASP A 387 15.85 19.65 2.11
CA ASP A 387 16.20 18.70 1.03
C ASP A 387 17.58 18.05 1.23
N GLY A 388 18.47 18.66 2.03
CA GLY A 388 19.86 18.23 2.19
C GLY A 388 20.06 16.78 2.66
N ASN A 389 19.21 16.28 3.58
CA ASN A 389 19.26 14.89 4.06
C ASN A 389 17.95 14.12 3.87
N LEU A 390 17.24 14.38 2.77
CA LEU A 390 15.89 13.88 2.51
C LEU A 390 15.84 12.62 1.63
N VAL A 391 14.95 11.68 1.98
CA VAL A 391 14.48 10.61 1.09
C VAL A 391 12.96 10.59 1.05
N PHE A 392 12.39 10.65 -0.15
CA PHE A 392 10.96 10.41 -0.40
C PHE A 392 10.69 8.92 -0.57
N LEU A 393 9.65 8.41 0.10
CA LEU A 393 9.15 7.05 -0.06
C LEU A 393 7.77 7.09 -0.72
N ALA A 394 7.76 7.02 -2.05
CA ALA A 394 6.55 7.00 -2.87
C ALA A 394 5.92 5.60 -2.86
N ASN A 395 4.62 5.49 -2.60
CA ASN A 395 3.88 4.24 -2.58
C ASN A 395 2.84 4.14 -3.72
N ASP A 396 2.92 3.04 -4.48
CA ASP A 396 2.08 2.68 -5.63
C ASP A 396 2.04 3.73 -6.76
N TRP A 397 1.38 3.37 -7.88
CA TRP A 397 1.22 4.23 -9.06
C TRP A 397 0.65 5.63 -8.73
N HIS A 398 -0.14 5.72 -7.66
CA HIS A 398 -0.70 6.95 -7.09
C HIS A 398 0.36 8.05 -6.86
N THR A 399 1.58 7.65 -6.53
CA THR A 399 2.69 8.57 -6.23
C THR A 399 3.92 8.33 -7.11
N ALA A 400 3.82 7.45 -8.11
CA ALA A 400 4.91 7.16 -9.05
C ALA A 400 5.26 8.33 -9.98
N LEU A 401 4.46 9.41 -10.02
CA LEU A 401 4.84 10.68 -10.64
C LEU A 401 5.87 11.47 -9.80
N LEU A 402 5.94 11.26 -8.48
CA LEU A 402 6.86 11.95 -7.57
C LEU A 402 8.33 11.88 -8.02
N PRO A 403 8.95 10.71 -8.27
CA PRO A 403 10.33 10.64 -8.78
C PRO A 403 10.49 11.31 -10.15
N VAL A 404 9.44 11.35 -10.98
CA VAL A 404 9.48 12.00 -12.30
C VAL A 404 9.51 13.53 -12.14
N TYR A 405 8.63 14.10 -11.30
CA TYR A 405 8.64 15.54 -11.00
C TYR A 405 9.92 15.98 -10.27
N LEU A 406 10.39 15.18 -9.30
CA LEU A 406 11.64 15.43 -8.57
C LEU A 406 12.81 15.58 -9.54
N LYS A 407 12.87 14.73 -10.57
CA LYS A 407 13.86 14.87 -11.63
C LYS A 407 13.60 16.10 -12.51
N ALA A 408 12.42 16.18 -13.13
CA ALA A 408 12.11 17.16 -14.18
C ALA A 408 12.13 18.62 -13.73
N TYR A 409 11.58 18.92 -12.54
CA TYR A 409 11.46 20.29 -12.04
C TYR A 409 12.54 20.69 -11.04
N TYR A 410 13.17 19.73 -10.35
CA TYR A 410 14.13 20.05 -9.29
C TYR A 410 15.56 19.64 -9.69
N HIS A 411 15.86 18.35 -9.86
CA HIS A 411 17.24 17.90 -10.14
C HIS A 411 17.81 18.52 -11.43
N ASP A 412 17.06 18.47 -12.54
CA ASP A 412 17.48 19.01 -13.83
C ASP A 412 17.65 20.55 -13.80
N ASN A 413 17.04 21.23 -12.81
CA ASN A 413 17.13 22.68 -12.58
C ASN A 413 18.07 23.06 -11.41
N GLY A 414 18.80 22.10 -10.83
CA GLY A 414 19.77 22.34 -9.76
C GLY A 414 19.19 22.45 -8.34
N PHE A 415 17.91 22.15 -8.14
CA PHE A 415 17.26 22.10 -6.83
C PHE A 415 17.14 20.67 -6.30
N MET A 416 17.06 20.50 -4.97
CA MET A 416 16.89 19.20 -4.30
C MET A 416 17.91 18.12 -4.71
N ILE A 417 19.08 18.47 -5.23
CA ILE A 417 20.06 17.53 -5.85
C ILE A 417 20.56 16.41 -4.91
N TYR A 418 20.36 16.57 -3.60
CA TYR A 418 20.69 15.59 -2.56
C TYR A 418 19.47 14.81 -2.05
N ALA A 419 18.25 15.19 -2.41
CA ALA A 419 17.06 14.39 -2.15
C ALA A 419 17.10 13.12 -3.02
N ARG A 420 16.47 12.05 -2.53
CA ARG A 420 16.37 10.77 -3.24
C ARG A 420 14.94 10.24 -3.15
N SER A 421 14.62 9.31 -4.04
CA SER A 421 13.28 8.77 -4.22
C SER A 421 13.30 7.24 -4.25
N VAL A 422 12.46 6.62 -3.43
CA VAL A 422 12.26 5.18 -3.40
C VAL A 422 10.81 4.89 -3.72
N LEU A 423 10.55 4.09 -4.75
CA LEU A 423 9.21 3.72 -5.19
C LEU A 423 8.83 2.31 -4.69
N VAL A 424 7.83 2.23 -3.81
CA VAL A 424 7.30 0.98 -3.25
C VAL A 424 6.11 0.50 -4.06
N ILE A 425 6.22 -0.71 -4.61
CA ILE A 425 5.17 -1.41 -5.35
C ILE A 425 4.43 -2.32 -4.37
N HIS A 426 3.21 -1.96 -3.97
CA HIS A 426 2.34 -2.83 -3.16
C HIS A 426 1.44 -3.68 -4.05
N ASN A 427 1.01 -3.16 -5.21
CA ASN A 427 0.24 -3.92 -6.19
C ASN A 427 0.39 -3.43 -7.64
N ILE A 428 1.21 -4.12 -8.43
CA ILE A 428 1.47 -3.85 -9.86
C ILE A 428 0.25 -3.96 -10.78
N ALA A 429 -0.89 -4.51 -10.33
CA ALA A 429 -2.09 -4.63 -11.16
C ALA A 429 -2.73 -3.26 -11.47
N HIS A 430 -2.48 -2.24 -10.63
CA HIS A 430 -2.93 -0.87 -10.84
C HIS A 430 -1.72 0.00 -11.20
N GLN A 431 -1.70 0.57 -12.41
CA GLN A 431 -0.48 1.17 -12.99
C GLN A 431 -0.62 2.61 -13.45
N GLY A 432 -1.81 3.22 -13.33
CA GLY A 432 -2.10 4.51 -13.97
C GLY A 432 -1.91 4.45 -15.48
N ARG A 433 -2.68 3.59 -16.16
CA ARG A 433 -2.67 3.47 -17.62
C ARG A 433 -3.68 4.43 -18.25
N GLY A 434 -3.32 5.07 -19.36
CA GLY A 434 -4.22 5.91 -20.14
C GLY A 434 -3.80 6.05 -21.61
N PRO A 435 -4.59 6.73 -22.47
CA PRO A 435 -4.12 7.18 -23.77
C PRO A 435 -2.90 8.11 -23.61
N LEU A 436 -2.04 8.21 -24.64
CA LEU A 436 -0.89 9.13 -24.60
C LEU A 436 -1.31 10.60 -24.48
N ASP A 437 -2.48 10.97 -24.98
CA ASP A 437 -3.03 12.34 -24.88
C ASP A 437 -3.20 12.80 -23.41
N ASP A 438 -3.39 11.86 -22.46
CA ASP A 438 -3.46 12.16 -21.02
C ASP A 438 -2.13 12.74 -20.47
N PHE A 439 -1.01 12.62 -21.21
CA PHE A 439 0.27 13.24 -20.83
C PHE A 439 0.12 14.76 -20.66
N SER A 440 -0.76 15.39 -21.44
CA SER A 440 -1.08 16.82 -21.33
C SER A 440 -1.64 17.24 -19.96
N TYR A 441 -2.22 16.32 -19.19
CA TYR A 441 -2.72 16.60 -17.83
C TYR A 441 -1.65 16.49 -16.74
N LEU A 442 -0.48 15.90 -17.05
CA LEU A 442 0.58 15.68 -16.06
C LEU A 442 1.33 16.97 -15.68
N ASP A 443 1.29 18.01 -16.50
CA ASP A 443 2.17 19.19 -16.39
C ASP A 443 3.64 18.76 -16.29
N LEU A 444 4.21 18.32 -17.42
CA LEU A 444 5.60 17.89 -17.60
C LEU A 444 6.14 18.36 -18.96
N PRO A 445 7.45 18.63 -19.09
CA PRO A 445 8.09 18.89 -20.39
C PRO A 445 7.90 17.72 -21.37
N VAL A 446 7.72 18.01 -22.66
CA VAL A 446 7.39 16.99 -23.67
C VAL A 446 8.45 15.87 -23.79
N ASP A 447 9.72 16.20 -23.55
CA ASP A 447 10.84 15.24 -23.60
C ASP A 447 10.72 14.11 -22.55
N TYR A 448 9.94 14.34 -21.49
CA TYR A 448 9.66 13.32 -20.47
C TYR A 448 8.63 12.26 -20.92
N MET A 449 7.92 12.47 -22.02
CA MET A 449 6.85 11.57 -22.52
C MET A 449 7.35 10.14 -22.79
N ASP A 450 8.59 9.95 -23.23
CA ASP A 450 9.16 8.62 -23.54
C ASP A 450 9.40 7.76 -22.27
N LEU A 451 9.41 8.37 -21.07
CA LEU A 451 9.36 7.61 -19.83
C LEU A 451 7.99 6.94 -19.63
N PHE A 452 6.90 7.56 -20.08
CA PHE A 452 5.53 7.08 -19.91
C PHE A 452 5.06 6.10 -20.98
N LYS A 453 5.64 6.15 -22.18
CA LYS A 453 5.29 5.23 -23.27
C LYS A 453 5.56 3.78 -22.87
N LEU A 454 4.52 2.95 -23.03
CA LEU A 454 4.59 1.48 -22.99
C LEU A 454 3.83 0.91 -24.18
N TYR A 455 4.44 -0.02 -24.91
CA TYR A 455 3.84 -0.66 -26.08
C TYR A 455 2.98 -1.87 -25.67
N ASP A 456 1.70 -1.86 -26.06
CA ASP A 456 0.81 -3.04 -25.99
C ASP A 456 0.68 -3.66 -27.41
N PRO A 457 0.99 -4.96 -27.62
CA PRO A 457 0.84 -5.63 -28.92
C PRO A 457 -0.56 -5.60 -29.54
N PHE A 458 -1.61 -5.28 -28.77
CA PHE A 458 -2.99 -5.12 -29.22
C PHE A 458 -3.45 -3.66 -29.24
N GLY A 459 -2.93 -2.82 -28.33
CA GLY A 459 -3.35 -1.43 -28.16
C GLY A 459 -2.46 -0.37 -28.85
N GLY A 460 -1.22 -0.71 -29.18
CA GLY A 460 -0.19 0.26 -29.54
C GLY A 460 0.44 0.93 -28.30
N ASP A 461 1.05 2.09 -28.49
CA ASP A 461 1.65 2.85 -27.38
C ASP A 461 0.57 3.48 -26.49
N HIS A 462 0.72 3.31 -25.18
CA HIS A 462 -0.14 3.93 -24.17
C HIS A 462 0.70 4.57 -23.06
N LEU A 463 0.08 5.47 -22.30
CA LEU A 463 0.68 6.11 -21.13
C LEU A 463 0.63 5.13 -19.95
N ASN A 464 1.74 5.00 -19.22
CA ASN A 464 1.85 4.18 -18.03
C ASN A 464 2.66 4.90 -16.94
N ILE A 465 1.97 5.34 -15.88
CA ILE A 465 2.57 6.13 -14.80
C ILE A 465 3.55 5.30 -13.96
N PHE A 466 3.23 4.03 -13.68
CA PHE A 466 4.16 3.15 -12.97
C PHE A 466 5.44 2.92 -13.77
N ALA A 467 5.37 2.77 -15.10
CA ALA A 467 6.55 2.63 -15.96
C ALA A 467 7.51 3.83 -15.85
N ALA A 468 6.97 5.06 -15.88
CA ALA A 468 7.78 6.27 -15.73
C ALA A 468 8.41 6.37 -14.33
N GLY A 469 7.66 6.08 -13.27
CA GLY A 469 8.19 6.09 -11.89
C GLY A 469 9.26 5.01 -11.65
N ILE A 470 9.08 3.81 -12.19
CA ILE A 470 10.07 2.71 -12.12
C ILE A 470 11.38 3.12 -12.83
N LYS A 471 11.28 3.75 -14.01
CA LYS A 471 12.45 4.32 -14.71
C LYS A 471 13.14 5.40 -13.85
N ALA A 472 12.37 6.33 -13.29
CA ALA A 472 12.89 7.55 -12.64
C ALA A 472 13.43 7.38 -11.20
N ALA A 473 12.89 6.48 -10.38
CA ALA A 473 13.24 6.40 -8.95
C ALA A 473 14.67 5.86 -8.68
N ASP A 474 15.33 6.35 -7.63
CA ASP A 474 16.71 6.00 -7.26
C ASP A 474 16.83 4.57 -6.69
N ARG A 475 15.79 4.09 -6.01
CA ARG A 475 15.59 2.68 -5.63
C ARG A 475 14.13 2.25 -5.81
N LEU A 476 13.93 0.95 -5.95
CA LEU A 476 12.63 0.30 -6.08
C LEU A 476 12.47 -0.71 -4.95
N LEU A 477 11.29 -0.70 -4.33
CA LEU A 477 10.90 -1.66 -3.30
C LEU A 477 9.61 -2.38 -3.69
N THR A 478 9.43 -3.57 -3.15
CA THR A 478 8.15 -4.29 -3.15
C THR A 478 7.99 -5.09 -1.87
N VAL A 479 6.77 -5.55 -1.61
CA VAL A 479 6.34 -6.00 -0.28
C VAL A 479 6.61 -7.49 0.05
N SER A 480 7.44 -8.18 -0.76
CA SER A 480 8.11 -9.46 -0.41
C SER A 480 9.19 -9.82 -1.46
N HIS A 481 10.11 -10.74 -1.13
CA HIS A 481 11.13 -11.25 -2.07
C HIS A 481 10.51 -12.17 -3.12
N GLY A 482 9.59 -13.06 -2.71
CA GLY A 482 8.82 -13.91 -3.62
C GLY A 482 8.07 -13.10 -4.67
N TYR A 483 7.46 -11.98 -4.26
CA TYR A 483 6.80 -11.05 -5.19
C TYR A 483 7.80 -10.27 -6.05
N ALA A 484 8.96 -9.87 -5.51
CA ALA A 484 10.04 -9.27 -6.31
C ALA A 484 10.54 -10.19 -7.44
N TRP A 485 10.51 -11.51 -7.23
CA TRP A 485 10.78 -12.49 -8.29
C TRP A 485 9.60 -12.62 -9.28
N GLU A 486 8.35 -12.72 -8.79
CA GLU A 486 7.16 -12.78 -9.66
C GLU A 486 7.03 -11.55 -10.57
N LEU A 487 7.40 -10.36 -10.09
CA LEU A 487 7.39 -9.11 -10.87
C LEU A 487 8.33 -9.11 -12.08
N LYS A 488 9.32 -10.01 -12.11
CA LYS A 488 10.25 -10.19 -13.22
C LYS A 488 9.73 -11.17 -14.28
N THR A 489 8.64 -11.91 -14.02
CA THR A 489 8.06 -12.85 -14.99
C THR A 489 6.99 -12.18 -15.86
N ALA A 490 6.73 -12.74 -17.04
CA ALA A 490 5.72 -12.20 -17.95
C ALA A 490 4.31 -12.23 -17.33
N GLU A 491 4.02 -13.25 -16.53
CA GLU A 491 2.77 -13.48 -15.83
C GLU A 491 2.59 -12.58 -14.60
N GLY A 492 3.64 -12.42 -13.77
CA GLY A 492 3.57 -11.69 -12.50
C GLY A 492 3.89 -10.20 -12.60
N GLY A 493 4.62 -9.77 -13.62
CA GLY A 493 4.97 -8.36 -13.84
C GLY A 493 3.95 -7.52 -14.61
N TRP A 494 2.79 -8.07 -15.01
CA TRP A 494 1.69 -7.34 -15.68
C TRP A 494 2.14 -6.42 -16.83
N GLY A 495 3.04 -6.91 -17.69
CA GLY A 495 3.62 -6.16 -18.82
C GLY A 495 4.78 -5.21 -18.48
N LEU A 496 5.04 -4.91 -17.20
CA LEU A 496 6.16 -4.07 -16.75
C LEU A 496 7.45 -4.87 -16.47
N HIS A 497 7.39 -6.20 -16.56
CA HIS A 497 8.51 -7.11 -16.26
C HIS A 497 9.82 -6.77 -16.99
N GLY A 498 9.79 -6.30 -18.25
CA GLY A 498 10.99 -5.86 -18.95
C GLY A 498 11.72 -4.72 -18.22
N ILE A 499 10.98 -3.64 -17.95
CA ILE A 499 11.47 -2.44 -17.23
C ILE A 499 11.93 -2.79 -15.80
N ILE A 500 11.26 -3.75 -15.15
CA ILE A 500 11.65 -4.24 -13.82
C ILE A 500 12.95 -5.05 -13.85
N ASN A 501 13.17 -5.88 -14.87
CA ASN A 501 14.46 -6.59 -15.06
C ASN A 501 15.59 -5.61 -15.45
N GLU A 502 15.32 -4.60 -16.28
CA GLU A 502 16.26 -3.51 -16.58
C GLU A 502 16.63 -2.70 -15.32
N SER A 503 15.71 -2.63 -14.35
CA SER A 503 15.87 -1.94 -13.08
C SER A 503 16.33 -2.85 -11.92
N ASP A 504 16.71 -4.11 -12.17
CA ASP A 504 16.91 -5.08 -11.09
C ASP A 504 18.05 -4.69 -10.13
N TRP A 505 19.08 -4.04 -10.65
CA TRP A 505 20.21 -3.49 -9.89
C TRP A 505 19.80 -2.51 -8.77
N LYS A 506 18.60 -1.94 -8.84
CA LYS A 506 18.03 -1.03 -7.84
C LYS A 506 16.76 -1.56 -7.15
N PHE A 507 16.42 -2.85 -7.31
CA PHE A 507 15.14 -3.43 -6.89
C PHE A 507 15.27 -4.48 -5.79
N GLN A 508 14.49 -4.35 -4.72
CA GLN A 508 14.50 -5.28 -3.58
C GLN A 508 13.08 -5.56 -3.05
N GLY A 509 12.87 -6.78 -2.53
CA GLY A 509 11.66 -7.16 -1.80
C GLY A 509 11.88 -7.09 -0.29
N ILE A 510 10.92 -6.54 0.45
CA ILE A 510 10.92 -6.50 1.92
C ILE A 510 9.53 -6.89 2.40
N VAL A 511 9.44 -7.90 3.26
CA VAL A 511 8.15 -8.34 3.84
C VAL A 511 7.63 -7.28 4.82
N ASN A 512 6.34 -6.95 4.70
CA ASN A 512 5.68 -6.00 5.60
C ASN A 512 5.47 -6.59 7.01
N GLY A 513 5.55 -5.74 8.04
CA GLY A 513 5.16 -6.09 9.40
C GLY A 513 3.65 -6.03 9.64
N ILE A 514 3.22 -6.37 10.85
CA ILE A 514 1.89 -6.09 11.39
C ILE A 514 1.95 -5.15 12.60
N ASP A 515 0.86 -4.41 12.83
CA ASP A 515 0.69 -3.67 14.08
C ASP A 515 0.34 -4.65 15.22
N THR A 516 1.27 -4.82 16.16
CA THR A 516 1.16 -5.73 17.30
C THR A 516 0.45 -5.12 18.51
N THR A 517 -0.11 -3.91 18.38
CA THR A 517 -1.03 -3.31 19.36
C THR A 517 -2.49 -3.63 19.00
N ASP A 518 -2.85 -3.53 17.71
CA ASP A 518 -4.14 -3.96 17.16
C ASP A 518 -4.23 -5.49 17.07
N TRP A 519 -3.28 -6.13 16.38
CA TRP A 519 -3.34 -7.56 16.06
C TRP A 519 -2.56 -8.41 17.05
N ASN A 520 -3.05 -8.49 18.29
CA ASN A 520 -2.39 -9.25 19.35
C ASN A 520 -3.38 -9.87 20.34
N PRO A 521 -3.47 -11.22 20.45
CA PRO A 521 -4.48 -11.89 21.27
C PRO A 521 -4.37 -11.55 22.76
N ARG A 522 -3.23 -11.02 23.24
CA ARG A 522 -3.04 -10.63 24.65
C ARG A 522 -3.82 -9.36 25.02
N CYS A 523 -4.03 -8.46 24.08
CA CYS A 523 -4.62 -7.13 24.33
C CYS A 523 -5.82 -6.77 23.43
N ASP A 524 -6.06 -7.51 22.33
CA ASP A 524 -7.18 -7.33 21.39
C ASP A 524 -8.51 -6.99 22.10
N ILE A 525 -9.10 -5.85 21.73
CA ILE A 525 -10.35 -5.33 22.29
C ILE A 525 -11.60 -6.16 21.90
N HIS A 526 -11.58 -6.85 20.76
CA HIS A 526 -12.70 -7.60 20.22
C HIS A 526 -12.91 -8.95 20.92
N LEU A 527 -11.89 -9.46 21.63
CA LEU A 527 -11.93 -10.70 22.41
C LEU A 527 -12.44 -10.52 23.86
N LYS A 528 -12.74 -9.29 24.30
CA LYS A 528 -13.13 -8.97 25.69
C LYS A 528 -14.63 -9.15 26.01
N SER A 529 -15.39 -9.80 25.13
CA SER A 529 -16.86 -9.87 25.20
C SER A 529 -17.43 -11.14 24.56
N ASP A 530 -18.74 -11.38 24.72
CA ASP A 530 -19.53 -12.49 24.14
C ASP A 530 -19.08 -13.93 24.45
N GLY A 531 -18.11 -14.10 25.35
CA GLY A 531 -17.54 -15.40 25.74
C GLY A 531 -16.17 -15.69 25.13
N TYR A 532 -15.64 -14.81 24.28
CA TYR A 532 -14.23 -14.82 23.88
C TYR A 532 -13.32 -14.49 25.09
N THR A 533 -12.02 -14.68 24.93
CA THR A 533 -11.00 -14.26 25.90
C THR A 533 -9.73 -13.82 25.19
N ASN A 534 -9.01 -12.87 25.78
CA ASN A 534 -7.60 -12.66 25.46
C ASN A 534 -6.76 -13.86 25.90
N TYR A 535 -5.62 -14.09 25.24
CA TYR A 535 -4.69 -15.17 25.56
C TYR A 535 -3.25 -14.85 25.11
N SER A 536 -2.30 -15.64 25.61
CA SER A 536 -0.86 -15.53 25.39
C SER A 536 -0.29 -16.85 24.85
N LEU A 537 1.02 -16.90 24.57
CA LEU A 537 1.73 -18.11 24.11
C LEU A 537 1.57 -19.29 25.08
N GLU A 538 1.52 -19.01 26.40
CA GLU A 538 1.38 -20.00 27.46
C GLU A 538 -0.06 -20.49 27.60
N THR A 539 -1.04 -19.62 27.32
CA THR A 539 -2.48 -19.89 27.52
C THR A 539 -3.24 -20.23 26.23
N VAL A 540 -2.56 -20.21 25.07
CA VAL A 540 -3.12 -20.41 23.72
C VAL A 540 -4.08 -21.60 23.62
N GLN A 541 -3.78 -22.73 24.24
CA GLN A 541 -4.61 -23.94 24.15
C GLN A 541 -5.98 -23.77 24.81
N ALA A 542 -6.06 -23.07 25.95
CA ALA A 542 -7.33 -22.75 26.59
C ALA A 542 -8.03 -21.57 25.88
N GLY A 543 -7.27 -20.52 25.56
CA GLY A 543 -7.78 -19.31 24.92
C GLY A 543 -8.43 -19.58 23.56
N LYS A 544 -7.74 -20.29 22.67
CA LYS A 544 -8.31 -20.66 21.36
C LYS A 544 -9.51 -21.57 21.49
N GLN A 545 -9.51 -22.56 22.40
CA GLN A 545 -10.69 -23.42 22.60
C GLN A 545 -11.92 -22.63 23.07
N GLN A 546 -11.73 -21.63 23.95
CA GLN A 546 -12.81 -20.74 24.37
C GLN A 546 -13.29 -19.82 23.22
N CYS A 547 -12.36 -19.16 22.51
CA CYS A 547 -12.69 -18.30 21.36
C CYS A 547 -13.37 -19.08 20.22
N LYS A 548 -12.97 -20.34 19.99
CA LYS A 548 -13.59 -21.27 19.05
C LYS A 548 -15.03 -21.60 19.42
N ALA A 549 -15.28 -21.95 20.69
CA ALA A 549 -16.63 -22.20 21.18
C ALA A 549 -17.52 -20.94 21.14
N ALA A 550 -16.94 -19.76 21.39
CA ALA A 550 -17.64 -18.48 21.25
C ALA A 550 -17.98 -18.16 19.77
N LEU A 551 -17.04 -18.37 18.84
CA LEU A 551 -17.23 -18.18 17.40
C LEU A 551 -18.28 -19.14 16.81
N GLN A 552 -18.22 -20.42 17.17
CA GLN A 552 -19.23 -21.41 16.82
C GLN A 552 -20.62 -20.97 17.30
N LYS A 553 -20.73 -20.46 18.53
CA LYS A 553 -21.98 -19.97 19.11
C LYS A 553 -22.49 -18.68 18.46
N GLU A 554 -21.62 -17.70 18.21
CA GLU A 554 -21.96 -16.41 17.59
C GLU A 554 -22.51 -16.60 16.17
N LEU A 555 -21.92 -17.53 15.40
CA LEU A 555 -22.35 -17.87 14.05
C LEU A 555 -23.42 -18.97 13.99
N GLY A 556 -23.88 -19.50 15.13
CA GLY A 556 -24.91 -20.54 15.17
C GLY A 556 -24.49 -21.85 14.50
N LEU A 557 -23.22 -22.22 14.58
CA LEU A 557 -22.69 -23.55 14.26
C LEU A 557 -22.78 -24.48 15.49
N PRO A 558 -22.75 -25.82 15.29
CA PRO A 558 -22.60 -26.77 16.40
C PRO A 558 -21.32 -26.49 17.18
N VAL A 559 -21.43 -26.26 18.50
CA VAL A 559 -20.27 -26.05 19.38
C VAL A 559 -19.56 -27.38 19.59
N ARG A 560 -18.39 -27.55 18.97
CA ARG A 560 -17.59 -28.78 18.92
C ARG A 560 -16.10 -28.40 18.92
N GLY A 561 -15.42 -28.62 20.04
CA GLY A 561 -13.98 -28.34 20.18
C GLY A 561 -13.09 -29.34 19.44
N ASP A 562 -13.61 -30.54 19.21
CA ASP A 562 -12.99 -31.65 18.47
C ASP A 562 -12.90 -31.38 16.96
N VAL A 563 -13.89 -30.67 16.39
CA VAL A 563 -13.93 -30.35 14.95
C VAL A 563 -13.00 -29.18 14.63
N PRO A 564 -12.11 -29.27 13.62
CA PRO A 564 -11.34 -28.13 13.17
C PRO A 564 -12.22 -27.12 12.42
N VAL A 565 -12.04 -25.85 12.76
CA VAL A 565 -12.68 -24.68 12.14
C VAL A 565 -11.69 -24.05 11.15
N ILE A 566 -12.09 -24.04 9.88
CA ILE A 566 -11.39 -23.38 8.78
C ILE A 566 -12.02 -22.00 8.56
N ALA A 567 -11.21 -20.95 8.54
CA ALA A 567 -11.62 -19.60 8.21
C ALA A 567 -11.08 -19.17 6.83
N PHE A 568 -11.88 -18.41 6.09
CA PHE A 568 -11.45 -17.58 4.96
C PHE A 568 -11.84 -16.12 5.27
N ILE A 569 -10.90 -15.19 5.10
CA ILE A 569 -11.11 -13.75 5.32
C ILE A 569 -10.49 -13.01 4.12
N GLY A 570 -11.28 -12.25 3.38
CA GLY A 570 -10.77 -11.45 2.26
C GLY A 570 -11.85 -10.83 1.38
N ARG A 571 -11.43 -10.04 0.38
CA ARG A 571 -12.33 -9.58 -0.69
C ARG A 571 -12.82 -10.78 -1.50
N LEU A 572 -14.04 -10.70 -2.00
CA LEU A 572 -14.62 -11.72 -2.87
C LEU A 572 -14.32 -11.39 -4.33
N ASP A 573 -13.11 -11.77 -4.74
CA ASP A 573 -12.58 -11.64 -6.09
C ASP A 573 -11.90 -12.95 -6.55
N HIS A 574 -11.53 -13.04 -7.83
CA HIS A 574 -10.82 -14.22 -8.38
C HIS A 574 -9.33 -14.27 -8.00
N GLN A 575 -8.77 -13.16 -7.50
CA GLN A 575 -7.40 -13.13 -6.96
C GLN A 575 -7.33 -13.92 -5.66
N LYS A 576 -8.33 -13.85 -4.78
CA LYS A 576 -8.39 -14.57 -3.49
C LYS A 576 -8.84 -16.04 -3.58
N GLY A 577 -9.09 -16.58 -4.78
CA GLY A 577 -9.34 -18.01 -5.00
C GLY A 577 -10.63 -18.57 -4.39
N VAL A 578 -11.65 -17.74 -4.19
CA VAL A 578 -12.96 -18.14 -3.61
C VAL A 578 -13.63 -19.26 -4.42
N ASP A 579 -13.41 -19.27 -5.73
CA ASP A 579 -13.84 -20.29 -6.67
C ASP A 579 -13.17 -21.65 -6.43
N LEU A 580 -11.88 -21.68 -6.04
CA LEU A 580 -11.17 -22.91 -5.67
C LEU A 580 -11.75 -23.55 -4.39
N ILE A 581 -12.18 -22.72 -3.44
CA ILE A 581 -12.89 -23.20 -2.23
C ILE A 581 -14.25 -23.80 -2.63
N ALA A 582 -14.96 -23.18 -3.57
CA ALA A 582 -16.23 -23.69 -4.07
C ALA A 582 -16.09 -25.00 -4.87
N GLU A 583 -15.01 -25.14 -5.67
CA GLU A 583 -14.68 -26.39 -6.37
C GLU A 583 -14.27 -27.51 -5.39
N ALA A 584 -13.50 -27.18 -4.34
CA ALA A 584 -13.11 -28.13 -3.31
C ALA A 584 -14.23 -28.49 -2.32
N MET A 585 -15.34 -27.72 -2.28
CA MET A 585 -16.43 -27.91 -1.32
C MET A 585 -16.96 -29.36 -1.23
N PRO A 586 -17.16 -30.13 -2.31
CA PRO A 586 -17.65 -31.52 -2.21
C PRO A 586 -16.73 -32.43 -1.38
N TRP A 587 -15.41 -32.19 -1.40
CA TRP A 587 -14.46 -32.89 -0.53
C TRP A 587 -14.50 -32.33 0.89
N ILE A 588 -14.47 -31.00 1.05
CA ILE A 588 -14.47 -30.32 2.36
C ILE A 588 -15.74 -30.70 3.16
N ALA A 589 -16.92 -30.70 2.53
CA ALA A 589 -18.18 -31.10 3.16
C ALA A 589 -18.25 -32.61 3.50
N GLY A 590 -17.46 -33.44 2.81
CA GLY A 590 -17.25 -34.85 3.16
C GLY A 590 -16.38 -35.05 4.41
N GLN A 591 -15.63 -34.03 4.84
CA GLN A 591 -14.85 -34.06 6.08
C GLN A 591 -15.71 -33.64 7.29
N ASP A 592 -15.36 -34.13 8.48
CA ASP A 592 -15.86 -33.58 9.75
C ASP A 592 -15.03 -32.33 10.09
N VAL A 593 -15.49 -31.18 9.57
CA VAL A 593 -14.89 -29.84 9.62
C VAL A 593 -16.01 -28.79 9.71
N GLN A 594 -15.65 -27.56 10.07
CA GLN A 594 -16.48 -26.37 9.87
C GLN A 594 -15.75 -25.35 9.00
N LEU A 595 -16.49 -24.59 8.18
CA LEU A 595 -15.95 -23.58 7.28
C LEU A 595 -16.68 -22.25 7.49
N ILE A 596 -15.94 -21.18 7.77
CA ILE A 596 -16.46 -19.83 7.94
C ILE A 596 -15.80 -18.94 6.88
N MET A 597 -16.59 -18.24 6.08
CA MET A 597 -16.11 -17.33 5.04
C MET A 597 -16.62 -15.92 5.31
N LEU A 598 -15.70 -14.95 5.34
CA LEU A 598 -15.93 -13.53 5.60
C LEU A 598 -15.41 -12.69 4.42
N GLY A 599 -16.30 -11.96 3.75
CA GLY A 599 -15.91 -11.06 2.68
C GLY A 599 -17.07 -10.36 1.96
N THR A 600 -16.75 -9.40 1.12
CA THR A 600 -17.67 -8.77 0.15
C THR A 600 -16.90 -8.46 -1.13
N GLY A 601 -17.59 -8.24 -2.25
CA GLY A 601 -16.96 -8.00 -3.55
C GLY A 601 -17.89 -8.31 -4.71
N ARG A 602 -17.47 -9.23 -5.60
CA ARG A 602 -18.28 -9.59 -6.76
C ARG A 602 -19.52 -10.38 -6.37
N GLN A 603 -20.68 -9.97 -6.90
CA GLN A 603 -21.98 -10.60 -6.67
C GLN A 603 -22.00 -12.11 -6.94
N ASP A 604 -21.29 -12.60 -7.98
CA ASP A 604 -21.23 -14.04 -8.32
C ASP A 604 -20.49 -14.88 -7.27
N LEU A 605 -19.54 -14.28 -6.56
CA LEU A 605 -18.83 -14.89 -5.45
C LEU A 605 -19.59 -14.74 -4.13
N GLU A 606 -20.28 -13.62 -3.90
CA GLU A 606 -21.21 -13.47 -2.76
C GLU A 606 -22.37 -14.47 -2.81
N ASP A 607 -23.01 -14.64 -3.98
CA ASP A 607 -24.06 -15.64 -4.19
C ASP A 607 -23.51 -17.07 -4.17
N THR A 608 -22.19 -17.24 -4.33
CA THR A 608 -21.50 -18.51 -4.05
C THR A 608 -21.40 -18.76 -2.55
N LEU A 609 -20.94 -17.81 -1.72
CA LEU A 609 -20.94 -17.96 -0.26
C LEU A 609 -22.35 -18.29 0.29
N ARG A 610 -23.36 -17.51 -0.13
CA ARG A 610 -24.78 -17.72 0.24
C ARG A 610 -25.27 -19.12 -0.15
N ARG A 611 -24.89 -19.61 -1.34
CA ARG A 611 -25.22 -20.96 -1.83
C ARG A 611 -24.57 -22.05 -0.98
N LEU A 612 -23.27 -21.96 -0.70
CA LEU A 612 -22.53 -22.95 0.10
C LEU A 612 -23.09 -23.07 1.53
N GLU A 613 -23.41 -21.95 2.18
CA GLU A 613 -24.11 -21.94 3.48
C GLU A 613 -25.47 -22.66 3.40
N SER A 614 -26.31 -22.33 2.42
CA SER A 614 -27.64 -22.95 2.28
C SER A 614 -27.58 -24.47 2.04
N GLN A 615 -26.52 -24.96 1.41
CA GLN A 615 -26.32 -26.38 1.10
C GLN A 615 -25.76 -27.17 2.31
N HIS A 616 -24.97 -26.52 3.16
CA HIS A 616 -24.23 -27.15 4.26
C HIS A 616 -24.41 -26.40 5.59
N TYR A 617 -25.65 -26.04 5.92
CA TYR A 617 -25.98 -25.14 7.04
C TYR A 617 -25.59 -25.66 8.44
N ASP A 618 -25.20 -26.93 8.59
CA ASP A 618 -24.65 -27.51 9.82
C ASP A 618 -23.14 -27.27 10.00
N ARG A 619 -22.42 -26.90 8.92
CA ARG A 619 -20.95 -26.78 8.90
C ARG A 619 -20.41 -25.49 8.28
N VAL A 620 -21.14 -24.88 7.35
CA VAL A 620 -20.67 -23.75 6.53
C VAL A 620 -21.42 -22.46 6.90
N ARG A 621 -20.69 -21.36 7.03
CA ARG A 621 -21.22 -20.00 7.22
C ARG A 621 -20.57 -19.04 6.24
N GLY A 622 -21.39 -18.35 5.43
CA GLY A 622 -20.95 -17.36 4.45
C GLY A 622 -21.40 -15.97 4.87
N TRP A 623 -20.60 -15.27 5.69
CA TRP A 623 -20.93 -13.92 6.12
C TRP A 623 -20.48 -12.92 5.07
N VAL A 624 -21.46 -12.29 4.40
CA VAL A 624 -21.21 -11.34 3.34
C VAL A 624 -21.24 -9.90 3.87
N GLY A 625 -20.12 -9.19 3.74
CA GLY A 625 -19.93 -7.81 4.19
C GLY A 625 -18.49 -7.53 4.62
N PHE A 626 -18.28 -6.44 5.37
CA PHE A 626 -17.02 -6.11 6.03
C PHE A 626 -17.23 -5.95 7.56
N SER A 627 -16.36 -6.55 8.37
CA SER A 627 -16.41 -6.43 9.84
C SER A 627 -15.05 -6.75 10.48
N ILE A 628 -14.37 -5.73 10.98
CA ILE A 628 -13.08 -5.86 11.71
C ILE A 628 -13.26 -6.75 12.95
N ARG A 629 -14.29 -6.48 13.75
CA ARG A 629 -14.65 -7.26 14.95
C ARG A 629 -14.80 -8.76 14.66
N LEU A 630 -15.42 -9.12 13.53
CA LEU A 630 -15.58 -10.53 13.15
C LEU A 630 -14.28 -11.11 12.59
N ALA A 631 -13.48 -10.34 11.86
CA ALA A 631 -12.17 -10.78 11.37
C ALA A 631 -11.24 -11.17 12.54
N HIS A 632 -11.06 -10.30 13.53
CA HIS A 632 -10.30 -10.62 14.75
C HIS A 632 -10.79 -11.88 15.47
N ARG A 633 -12.13 -12.01 15.62
CA ARG A 633 -12.76 -13.16 16.27
C ARG A 633 -12.60 -14.46 15.49
N MET A 634 -12.64 -14.41 14.16
CA MET A 634 -12.32 -15.54 13.29
C MET A 634 -10.85 -15.92 13.39
N THR A 635 -9.94 -14.95 13.32
CA THR A 635 -8.49 -15.17 13.47
C THR A 635 -8.15 -15.76 14.84
N ALA A 636 -8.85 -15.39 15.91
CA ALA A 636 -8.69 -15.99 17.25
C ALA A 636 -9.35 -17.38 17.39
N GLY A 637 -10.57 -17.56 16.89
CA GLY A 637 -11.41 -18.75 17.11
C GLY A 637 -11.26 -19.87 16.08
N ALA A 638 -10.65 -19.62 14.92
CA ALA A 638 -10.34 -20.67 13.94
C ALA A 638 -9.10 -21.47 14.35
N ASP A 639 -9.01 -22.71 13.86
CA ASP A 639 -7.78 -23.52 13.94
C ASP A 639 -6.93 -23.30 12.69
N ILE A 640 -7.57 -23.14 11.53
CA ILE A 640 -6.94 -22.98 10.21
C ILE A 640 -7.40 -21.66 9.56
N LEU A 641 -6.47 -20.90 8.95
CA LEU A 641 -6.81 -19.85 7.99
C LEU A 641 -6.44 -20.31 6.57
N LEU A 642 -7.39 -20.29 5.64
CA LEU A 642 -7.23 -20.71 4.26
C LEU A 642 -7.08 -19.49 3.34
N MET A 643 -5.96 -19.40 2.62
CA MET A 643 -5.65 -18.31 1.68
C MET A 643 -5.23 -18.87 0.32
N PRO A 644 -6.18 -19.24 -0.55
CA PRO A 644 -5.90 -19.81 -1.86
C PRO A 644 -5.66 -18.73 -2.93
N SER A 645 -5.01 -17.64 -2.54
CA SER A 645 -4.79 -16.49 -3.41
C SER A 645 -3.95 -16.87 -4.63
N ARG A 646 -4.46 -16.63 -5.84
CA ARG A 646 -3.70 -16.80 -7.09
C ARG A 646 -2.46 -15.91 -7.16
N PHE A 647 -2.51 -14.77 -6.46
CA PHE A 647 -1.49 -13.75 -6.42
C PHE A 647 -1.63 -12.93 -5.12
N GLU A 648 -0.56 -12.77 -4.36
CA GLU A 648 -0.59 -12.12 -3.04
C GLU A 648 0.74 -11.39 -2.75
N PRO A 649 0.86 -10.09 -3.09
CA PRO A 649 2.10 -9.30 -2.95
C PRO A 649 2.86 -9.48 -1.63
N CYS A 650 2.13 -9.40 -0.52
CA CYS A 650 2.62 -9.73 0.82
C CYS A 650 1.63 -10.68 1.51
N GLY A 651 0.37 -10.25 1.60
CA GLY A 651 -0.62 -10.81 2.50
C GLY A 651 -0.34 -10.38 3.94
N LEU A 652 -1.39 -10.02 4.68
CA LEU A 652 -1.30 -9.73 6.12
C LEU A 652 -2.04 -10.78 6.96
N ASN A 653 -3.05 -11.44 6.40
CA ASN A 653 -3.93 -12.35 7.15
C ASN A 653 -3.19 -13.61 7.65
N GLN A 654 -2.16 -14.09 6.95
CA GLN A 654 -1.31 -15.18 7.42
C GLN A 654 -0.42 -14.75 8.59
N LEU A 655 0.02 -13.49 8.62
CA LEU A 655 0.77 -12.91 9.74
C LEU A 655 -0.14 -12.79 10.97
N TYR A 656 -1.35 -12.26 10.78
CA TYR A 656 -2.39 -12.25 11.83
C TYR A 656 -2.72 -13.67 12.32
N ALA A 657 -2.82 -14.66 11.42
CA ALA A 657 -3.09 -16.05 11.80
C ALA A 657 -1.99 -16.61 12.71
N MET A 658 -0.72 -16.48 12.31
CA MET A 658 0.43 -16.94 13.10
C MET A 658 0.48 -16.26 14.47
N MET A 659 0.32 -14.94 14.53
CA MET A 659 0.29 -14.17 15.79
C MET A 659 -0.83 -14.59 16.76
N TYR A 660 -1.91 -15.18 16.24
CA TYR A 660 -3.05 -15.68 17.03
C TYR A 660 -3.02 -17.22 17.21
N GLY A 661 -1.96 -17.91 16.78
CA GLY A 661 -1.85 -19.38 16.87
C GLY A 661 -2.83 -20.12 15.96
N THR A 662 -3.25 -19.51 14.86
CA THR A 662 -4.08 -20.10 13.80
C THR A 662 -3.17 -20.50 12.66
N VAL A 663 -3.29 -21.75 12.18
CA VAL A 663 -2.35 -22.31 11.20
C VAL A 663 -2.74 -21.85 9.79
N PRO A 664 -1.85 -21.16 9.05
CA PRO A 664 -2.12 -20.78 7.68
C PRO A 664 -2.01 -21.99 6.73
N VAL A 665 -2.93 -22.07 5.77
CA VAL A 665 -2.91 -22.98 4.63
C VAL A 665 -3.01 -22.13 3.36
N VAL A 666 -1.93 -22.06 2.57
CA VAL A 666 -1.73 -21.02 1.56
C VAL A 666 -1.33 -21.55 0.20
N HIS A 667 -1.68 -20.82 -0.85
CA HIS A 667 -1.02 -20.97 -2.15
C HIS A 667 0.38 -20.31 -2.10
N ALA A 668 1.40 -20.96 -2.64
CA ALA A 668 2.81 -20.59 -2.50
C ALA A 668 3.26 -19.45 -3.45
N VAL A 669 2.58 -18.29 -3.38
CA VAL A 669 2.83 -17.10 -4.21
C VAL A 669 3.15 -15.86 -3.39
N GLY A 670 3.89 -14.93 -4.00
CA GLY A 670 4.29 -13.65 -3.43
C GLY A 670 4.78 -13.78 -1.98
N GLY A 671 4.25 -12.96 -1.09
CA GLY A 671 4.64 -12.98 0.32
C GLY A 671 4.12 -14.17 1.11
N LEU A 672 3.12 -14.93 0.61
CA LEU A 672 2.69 -16.17 1.26
C LEU A 672 3.77 -17.25 1.18
N ARG A 673 4.56 -17.24 0.10
CA ARG A 673 5.73 -18.11 -0.08
C ARG A 673 6.85 -17.76 0.90
N ASP A 674 7.08 -16.47 1.13
CA ASP A 674 8.14 -15.97 2.02
C ASP A 674 7.79 -16.13 3.52
N THR A 675 6.50 -16.00 3.86
CA THR A 675 6.03 -15.92 5.27
C THR A 675 5.48 -17.22 5.84
N VAL A 676 5.17 -18.21 5.00
CA VAL A 676 4.65 -19.51 5.44
C VAL A 676 5.57 -20.64 4.97
N GLU A 677 6.59 -20.93 5.77
CA GLU A 677 7.40 -22.14 5.60
C GLU A 677 6.51 -23.40 5.71
N HIS A 678 6.67 -24.33 4.76
CA HIS A 678 5.89 -25.57 4.70
C HIS A 678 6.26 -26.51 5.87
N TYR A 679 5.26 -27.01 6.58
CA TYR A 679 5.46 -27.83 7.77
C TYR A 679 6.14 -29.18 7.46
N ASN A 680 7.32 -29.41 8.04
CA ASN A 680 8.04 -30.68 7.94
C ASN A 680 7.84 -31.54 9.20
N PRO A 681 7.06 -32.65 9.13
CA PRO A 681 6.80 -33.50 10.30
C PRO A 681 7.99 -34.33 10.78
N TYR A 682 9.10 -34.38 10.03
CA TYR A 682 10.32 -35.09 10.44
C TYR A 682 11.27 -34.22 11.26
N GLU A 683 11.21 -32.90 11.07
CA GLU A 683 12.08 -31.91 11.73
C GLU A 683 11.34 -31.06 12.77
N GLU A 684 10.00 -31.08 12.78
CA GLU A 684 9.16 -30.14 13.55
C GLU A 684 9.50 -28.66 13.21
N SER A 685 9.85 -28.40 11.95
CA SER A 685 10.07 -27.08 11.33
C SER A 685 8.86 -26.65 10.48
N GLY A 686 8.80 -25.39 10.03
CA GLY A 686 7.66 -24.84 9.31
C GLY A 686 6.55 -24.24 10.16
N LEU A 687 5.77 -23.38 9.50
CA LEU A 687 4.79 -22.45 10.07
C LEU A 687 3.35 -22.69 9.58
N GLY A 688 3.17 -23.37 8.45
CA GLY A 688 1.85 -23.73 7.93
C GLY A 688 1.92 -24.78 6.83
N TRP A 689 0.87 -24.88 6.01
CA TRP A 689 0.88 -25.76 4.83
C TRP A 689 0.81 -24.92 3.55
N THR A 690 1.68 -25.23 2.59
CA THR A 690 1.71 -24.55 1.29
C THR A 690 1.32 -25.50 0.17
N PHE A 691 0.79 -24.96 -0.92
CA PHE A 691 0.58 -25.71 -2.17
C PHE A 691 1.01 -24.88 -3.39
N GLU A 692 1.61 -25.55 -4.39
CA GLU A 692 2.38 -24.90 -5.47
C GLU A 692 1.54 -24.31 -6.61
N LYS A 693 0.26 -24.67 -6.71
CA LYS A 693 -0.61 -24.27 -7.82
C LYS A 693 -2.03 -23.98 -7.40
N ALA A 694 -2.64 -22.97 -8.01
CA ALA A 694 -4.03 -22.55 -7.84
C ALA A 694 -5.03 -23.52 -8.52
N GLU A 695 -4.97 -24.80 -8.14
CA GLU A 695 -5.81 -25.91 -8.59
C GLU A 695 -6.51 -26.53 -7.36
N ALA A 696 -7.81 -26.86 -7.43
CA ALA A 696 -8.59 -27.27 -6.25
C ALA A 696 -8.14 -28.62 -5.63
N ASN A 697 -7.59 -29.52 -6.44
CA ASN A 697 -6.92 -30.74 -5.97
C ASN A 697 -5.72 -30.45 -5.06
N ARG A 698 -4.89 -29.45 -5.37
CA ARG A 698 -3.70 -29.09 -4.57
C ARG A 698 -4.07 -28.46 -3.24
N LEU A 699 -5.14 -27.68 -3.23
CA LEU A 699 -5.78 -27.19 -2.01
C LEU A 699 -6.35 -28.34 -1.16
N ILE A 700 -6.98 -29.34 -1.79
CA ILE A 700 -7.47 -30.55 -1.12
C ILE A 700 -6.30 -31.36 -0.51
N ASP A 701 -5.19 -31.55 -1.24
CA ASP A 701 -4.01 -32.27 -0.74
C ASP A 701 -3.45 -31.60 0.53
N ALA A 702 -3.18 -30.28 0.46
CA ALA A 702 -2.63 -29.51 1.58
C ALA A 702 -3.60 -29.45 2.79
N LEU A 703 -4.91 -29.27 2.56
CA LEU A 703 -5.91 -29.37 3.63
C LEU A 703 -5.98 -30.79 4.21
N GLY A 704 -5.82 -31.83 3.38
CA GLY A 704 -5.80 -33.22 3.82
C GLY A 704 -4.65 -33.51 4.80
N HIS A 705 -3.45 -33.06 4.47
CA HIS A 705 -2.29 -33.15 5.35
C HIS A 705 -2.46 -32.30 6.64
N CYS A 706 -2.94 -31.07 6.51
CA CYS A 706 -3.22 -30.18 7.64
C CYS A 706 -4.23 -30.78 8.64
N LEU A 707 -5.37 -31.28 8.13
CA LEU A 707 -6.40 -31.95 8.93
C LEU A 707 -5.92 -33.27 9.54
N ASN A 708 -5.01 -33.99 8.88
CA ASN A 708 -4.37 -35.17 9.44
C ASN A 708 -3.49 -34.82 10.64
N THR A 709 -2.67 -33.76 10.56
CA THR A 709 -1.86 -33.28 11.71
C THR A 709 -2.75 -32.84 12.86
N TYR A 710 -3.77 -32.02 12.61
CA TYR A 710 -4.73 -31.57 13.64
C TYR A 710 -5.41 -32.76 14.37
N ARG A 711 -5.84 -33.79 13.62
CA ARG A 711 -6.58 -34.95 14.17
C ARG A 711 -5.69 -35.96 14.89
N ASN A 712 -4.53 -36.28 14.32
CA ASN A 712 -3.72 -37.44 14.73
C ASN A 712 -2.40 -37.07 15.44
N TYR A 713 -1.89 -35.85 15.27
CA TYR A 713 -0.56 -35.42 15.74
C TYR A 713 -0.65 -34.14 16.58
N ARG A 714 -1.43 -34.21 17.67
CA ARG A 714 -1.78 -33.01 18.46
C ARG A 714 -0.55 -32.27 19.02
N THR A 715 0.47 -32.98 19.50
CA THR A 715 1.71 -32.34 20.00
C THR A 715 2.39 -31.50 18.92
N SER A 716 2.49 -32.02 17.69
CA SER A 716 3.02 -31.31 16.52
C SER A 716 2.18 -30.09 16.16
N TRP A 717 0.85 -30.20 16.28
CA TRP A 717 -0.06 -29.07 16.08
C TRP A 717 0.18 -27.96 17.11
N GLU A 718 0.29 -28.31 18.40
CA GLU A 718 0.59 -27.34 19.45
C GLU A 718 1.97 -26.71 19.30
N GLY A 719 2.94 -27.45 18.74
CA GLY A 719 4.25 -26.94 18.31
C GLY A 719 4.11 -25.92 17.17
N LEU A 720 3.37 -26.25 16.11
CA LEU A 720 3.11 -25.40 14.95
C LEU A 720 2.46 -24.06 15.34
N GLN A 721 1.45 -24.11 16.21
CA GLN A 721 0.80 -22.90 16.74
C GLN A 721 1.77 -22.02 17.53
N LYS A 722 2.66 -22.62 18.35
CA LYS A 722 3.68 -21.88 19.11
C LYS A 722 4.77 -21.31 18.21
N ARG A 723 5.26 -22.06 17.21
CA ARG A 723 6.26 -21.56 16.23
C ARG A 723 5.74 -20.31 15.51
N GLY A 724 4.48 -20.32 15.08
CA GLY A 724 3.82 -19.13 14.51
C GLY A 724 3.74 -17.94 15.47
N MET A 725 3.31 -18.16 16.72
CA MET A 725 3.20 -17.11 17.74
C MET A 725 4.54 -16.59 18.29
N MET A 726 5.66 -17.25 17.96
CA MET A 726 7.02 -16.84 18.35
C MET A 726 7.78 -16.10 17.23
N GLN A 727 7.19 -15.93 16.04
CA GLN A 727 7.80 -15.14 14.97
C GLN A 727 7.80 -13.65 15.31
N ASP A 728 8.89 -12.94 15.03
CA ASP A 728 8.87 -11.47 15.01
C ASP A 728 8.25 -10.99 13.69
N LEU A 729 6.95 -10.72 13.76
CA LEU A 729 6.13 -10.18 12.67
C LEU A 729 5.96 -8.65 12.81
N SER A 730 6.73 -7.99 13.67
CA SER A 730 6.58 -6.56 13.95
C SER A 730 7.06 -5.68 12.80
N TRP A 731 6.60 -4.42 12.81
CA TRP A 731 7.14 -3.38 11.94
C TRP A 731 8.58 -2.96 12.28
N ASP A 732 9.10 -3.27 13.47
CA ASP A 732 10.45 -2.84 13.87
C ASP A 732 11.56 -3.60 13.14
N ASN A 733 11.35 -4.90 12.87
CA ASN A 733 12.22 -5.72 12.02
C ASN A 733 12.14 -5.28 10.55
N ALA A 734 10.92 -5.09 10.02
CA ALA A 734 10.72 -4.60 8.65
C ALA A 734 11.35 -3.21 8.45
N ALA A 735 11.17 -2.27 9.40
CA ALA A 735 11.71 -0.93 9.33
C ALA A 735 13.24 -0.89 9.27
N LYS A 736 13.94 -1.86 9.87
CA LYS A 736 15.40 -2.01 9.71
C LYS A 736 15.78 -2.28 8.24
N LEU A 737 15.07 -3.18 7.57
CA LEU A 737 15.34 -3.50 6.16
C LEU A 737 14.99 -2.33 5.24
N TYR A 738 13.94 -1.57 5.56
CA TYR A 738 13.63 -0.32 4.85
C TYR A 738 14.72 0.75 5.08
N GLU A 739 15.20 0.92 6.31
CA GLU A 739 16.34 1.81 6.65
C GLU A 739 17.59 1.47 5.82
N GLU A 740 17.98 0.19 5.75
CA GLU A 740 19.13 -0.26 4.95
C GLU A 740 19.02 0.19 3.47
N VAL A 741 17.83 0.12 2.87
CA VAL A 741 17.59 0.56 1.48
C VAL A 741 17.48 2.09 1.33
N LEU A 742 16.89 2.79 2.31
CA LEU A 742 16.81 4.25 2.32
C LEU A 742 18.20 4.90 2.45
N LEU A 743 19.05 4.33 3.30
CA LEU A 743 20.46 4.73 3.44
C LEU A 743 21.26 4.41 2.17
N ALA A 744 21.03 3.25 1.55
CA ALA A 744 21.65 2.92 0.26
C ALA A 744 21.21 3.89 -0.87
N ALA A 745 19.92 4.25 -0.94
CA ALA A 745 19.44 5.26 -1.89
C ALA A 745 20.13 6.63 -1.65
N LYS A 746 20.32 7.00 -0.39
CA LYS A 746 20.89 8.29 0.01
C LYS A 746 22.40 8.41 -0.22
N TYR A 747 23.18 7.37 0.06
CA TYR A 747 24.64 7.43 0.11
C TYR A 747 25.38 6.54 -0.92
N GLN A 748 24.67 5.71 -1.68
CA GLN A 748 25.24 4.80 -2.68
C GLN A 748 24.59 5.05 -4.05
N TRP A 749 24.88 6.20 -4.65
CA TRP A 749 24.38 6.64 -5.96
C TRP A 749 25.48 6.65 -7.03
#